data_AF-A0A195DD28-F1
#
_entry.id   AF-A0A195DD28-F1
#
_cell.length_a   1.000
_cell.length_b   1.000
_cell.length_c   1.000
_cell.angle_alpha   90.00
_cell.angle_beta   90.00
_cell.angle_gamma   90.00
#
_symmetry.space_group_name_H-M   'P 1'
#
loop_
_entity.id
_entity.type
_entity.pdbx_description
1 polymer ?
#
loop_
_entity_poly.entity_id
_entity_poly.type
_entity_poly.pdbx_seq_one_letter_code
_entity_poly.pdbx_strand_id
1 'polypeptide(L)'
;MEPDAMVEMFSRSESLYNVRYAYYIGDGDSKTHKSIQDAKPYGDFPVVKKECIGHVQKRLGTRLRNLKKEVKNLGGRGKLTGKLIDELSVYYGLAIRRNTDSVENMRKEIYATLYHKISTDEKPQHDRCPAGADSWCSWQRAKASIFNDSKIMDFLIVQNQYESLHLDSYFDMNPQINMWEIDALFSFPRYLKALIVLRMFQSAITDKVFRNNVHTYVNRYTFSSMISFDFWSMQEPIKAFKCYIPSNKFLTWITYRHYQIVYFEREADSYMGRLSQKYNPTGHIEWWIPINLKNYKLRSTETLFTEKFTTCLTPDSPSVILHVQQIDWVYDWIVNIQQAGYYRVKYDLKGWHAIANYLNSTAGEYEGISVINRAKIIDDAFHLMMEHQLDVSIFWNLTQFLSQETNYVVWYPMIKVFEYMSTIFPYSEGETRFIDIKAKFRELLDNPLTAILDQKHLMENVFTESFKQEILKWSCALKHNQCIRRAKDTLKDHLHNTEIEPVSSEWKHWTYCRGLILCYHDYHSIWFDAIDIWLRKPDHDLLPFLVCCETDWIITEQLTYLFLNRFTQNEREDVAVIRSYINIFHSIVSKHANTYNILREILLNLEKIKPKEINTLTALTDIINYVYSISILNQASKFNSNFIFVLFISFL
;
A
#
# COMPACT_ATOMS: atom_id res chain seq x y z
N MET A 1 0.46 16.54 65.67
CA MET A 1 1.24 15.31 65.39
C MET A 1 2.17 15.49 64.20
N GLU A 2 1.70 15.70 62.96
CA GLU A 2 2.61 15.86 61.81
C GLU A 2 3.48 17.15 61.87
N PRO A 3 2.94 18.35 62.21
CA PRO A 3 3.77 19.56 62.34
C PRO A 3 4.81 19.44 63.46
N ASP A 4 4.41 18.90 64.61
CA ASP A 4 5.27 18.77 65.79
C ASP A 4 6.43 17.80 65.52
N ALA A 5 6.15 16.67 64.87
CA ALA A 5 7.18 15.70 64.47
C ALA A 5 8.20 16.31 63.49
N MET A 6 7.73 17.09 62.51
CA MET A 6 8.61 17.76 61.55
C MET A 6 9.47 18.85 62.20
N VAL A 7 8.91 19.65 63.12
CA VAL A 7 9.68 20.61 63.90
C VAL A 7 10.76 19.89 64.72
N GLU A 8 10.39 18.81 65.41
CA GLU A 8 11.32 18.03 66.21
C GLU A 8 12.45 17.46 65.34
N MET A 9 12.14 16.89 64.17
CA MET A 9 13.14 16.39 63.21
C MET A 9 14.12 17.48 62.75
N PHE A 10 13.62 18.69 62.44
CA PHE A 10 14.47 19.80 62.03
C PHE A 10 15.34 20.31 63.17
N SER A 11 14.80 20.48 64.38
CA SER A 11 15.54 20.99 65.54
C SER A 11 16.65 20.04 66.00
N ARG A 12 16.48 18.73 65.84
CA ARG A 12 17.47 17.72 66.24
C ARG A 12 18.58 17.50 65.21
N SER A 13 18.38 17.92 63.96
CA SER A 13 19.28 17.51 62.87
C SER A 13 20.71 18.06 63.04
N GLU A 14 20.84 19.25 63.61
CA GLU A 14 22.12 19.89 63.85
C GLU A 14 22.86 19.23 65.01
N SER A 15 22.18 18.93 66.12
CA SER A 15 22.81 18.31 67.29
C SER A 15 23.15 16.83 67.07
N LEU A 16 22.30 16.09 66.37
CA LEU A 16 22.50 14.66 66.15
C LEU A 16 23.38 14.34 64.94
N TYR A 17 23.32 15.18 63.89
CA TYR A 17 23.95 14.86 62.60
C TYR A 17 24.78 16.01 62.02
N ASN A 18 24.87 17.15 62.70
CA ASN A 18 25.61 18.34 62.24
C ASN A 18 25.19 18.83 60.84
N VAL A 19 23.89 18.72 60.53
CA VAL A 19 23.31 19.17 59.25
C VAL A 19 22.12 20.11 59.47
N ARG A 20 21.95 21.06 58.55
CA ARG A 20 20.80 21.97 58.49
C ARG A 20 20.01 21.73 57.20
N TYR A 21 18.70 21.57 57.32
CA TYR A 21 17.83 21.42 56.15
C TYR A 21 17.44 22.79 55.58
N ALA A 22 17.93 23.10 54.38
CA ALA A 22 17.58 24.34 53.67
C ALA A 22 16.16 24.35 53.10
N TYR A 23 15.59 23.17 52.83
CA TYR A 23 14.31 23.04 52.12
C TYR A 23 13.36 22.08 52.82
N TYR A 24 12.09 22.47 52.90
CA TYR A 24 10.97 21.59 53.27
C TYR A 24 10.13 21.29 52.03
N ILE A 25 9.90 20.01 51.73
CA ILE A 25 9.06 19.58 50.60
C ILE A 25 7.68 19.18 51.16
N GLY A 26 6.61 19.83 50.69
CA GLY A 26 5.25 19.57 51.17
C GLY A 26 4.18 19.62 50.07
N ASP A 27 3.01 19.01 50.33
CA ASP A 27 1.83 19.01 49.44
C ASP A 27 0.83 20.10 49.85
N GLY A 28 1.13 21.37 49.57
CA GLY A 28 0.15 22.45 49.72
C GLY A 28 -0.20 22.90 51.14
N ASP A 29 -0.12 22.03 52.16
CA ASP A 29 -0.37 22.45 53.56
C ASP A 29 0.77 23.35 54.05
N SER A 30 0.43 24.58 54.40
CA SER A 30 1.36 25.60 54.91
C SER A 30 1.51 25.54 56.43
N LYS A 31 0.69 24.75 57.14
CA LYS A 31 0.74 24.68 58.61
C LYS A 31 2.05 24.09 59.11
N THR A 32 2.48 22.95 58.57
CA THR A 32 3.76 22.30 58.94
C THR A 32 4.95 23.20 58.64
N HIS A 33 4.97 23.84 57.47
CA HIS A 33 6.04 24.78 57.13
C HIS A 33 6.07 25.98 58.07
N LYS A 34 4.90 26.54 58.40
CA LYS A 34 4.78 27.65 59.34
C LYS A 34 5.27 27.25 60.73
N SER A 35 4.93 26.06 61.22
CA SER A 35 5.44 25.54 62.49
C SER A 35 6.96 25.40 62.51
N ILE A 36 7.58 24.98 61.39
CA ILE A 36 9.05 24.95 61.26
C ILE A 36 9.64 26.38 61.28
N GLN A 37 9.00 27.34 60.61
CA GLN A 37 9.47 28.73 60.62
C GLN A 37 9.35 29.36 62.01
N ASP A 38 8.22 29.15 62.69
CA ASP A 38 7.95 29.71 64.01
C ASP A 38 8.89 29.11 65.06
N ALA A 39 9.25 27.83 64.93
CA ALA A 39 10.17 27.15 65.84
C ALA A 39 11.65 27.56 65.68
N LYS A 40 12.01 28.20 64.55
CA LYS A 40 13.38 28.66 64.22
C LYS A 40 14.47 27.63 64.60
N PRO A 41 14.42 26.40 64.06
CA PRO A 41 15.32 25.31 64.46
C PRO A 41 16.81 25.62 64.26
N TYR A 42 17.13 26.56 63.36
CA TYR A 42 18.50 26.96 63.01
C TYR A 42 18.76 28.47 63.19
N GLY A 43 17.99 29.13 64.08
CA GLY A 43 18.10 30.58 64.31
C GLY A 43 17.71 31.40 63.08
N ASP A 44 18.66 32.17 62.53
CA ASP A 44 18.44 33.08 61.40
C ASP A 44 18.47 32.42 60.02
N PHE A 45 18.71 31.10 59.94
CA PHE A 45 18.73 30.39 58.66
C PHE A 45 17.30 29.94 58.26
N PRO A 46 16.69 30.56 57.22
CA PRO A 46 15.30 30.27 56.87
C PRO A 46 15.19 28.95 56.10
N VAL A 47 14.29 28.08 56.55
CA VAL A 47 13.87 26.92 55.78
C VAL A 47 12.93 27.41 54.66
N VAL A 48 13.19 27.03 53.41
CA VAL A 48 12.37 27.41 52.25
C VAL A 48 11.44 26.27 51.85
N LYS A 49 10.14 26.54 51.70
CA LYS A 49 9.20 25.54 51.18
C LYS A 49 9.39 25.33 49.68
N LYS A 50 9.49 24.07 49.27
CA LYS A 50 9.35 23.61 47.89
C LYS A 50 8.06 22.80 47.76
N GLU A 51 7.28 23.09 46.73
CA GLU A 51 6.06 22.33 46.45
C GLU A 51 6.40 21.01 45.75
N CYS A 52 5.71 19.94 46.10
CA CYS A 52 5.88 18.68 45.40
C CYS A 52 5.23 18.72 44.00
N ILE A 53 5.77 17.95 43.05
CA ILE A 53 5.23 17.88 41.68
C ILE A 53 3.76 17.44 41.68
N GLY A 54 3.39 16.54 42.61
CA GLY A 54 2.00 16.13 42.80
C GLY A 54 1.06 17.29 43.12
N HIS A 55 1.50 18.23 43.95
CA HIS A 55 0.75 19.44 44.28
C HIS A 55 0.61 20.36 43.06
N VAL A 56 1.69 20.57 42.33
CA VAL A 56 1.72 21.40 41.11
C VAL A 56 0.78 20.83 40.05
N GLN A 57 0.76 19.50 39.89
CA GLN A 57 -0.19 18.77 39.03
C GLN A 57 -1.66 18.97 39.47
N LYS A 58 -1.97 18.81 40.77
CA LYS A 58 -3.32 19.05 41.31
C LYS A 58 -3.78 20.50 41.08
N ARG A 59 -2.87 21.46 41.25
CA ARG A 59 -3.14 22.90 41.09
C ARG A 59 -3.57 23.26 39.67
N LEU A 60 -2.95 22.66 38.64
CA LEU A 60 -3.38 22.85 37.25
C LEU A 60 -4.82 22.37 37.06
N GLY A 61 -5.14 21.16 37.51
CA GLY A 61 -6.49 20.60 37.40
C GLY A 61 -7.54 21.48 38.08
N THR A 62 -7.26 21.94 39.31
CA THR A 62 -8.13 22.87 40.03
C THR A 62 -8.34 24.18 39.26
N ARG A 63 -7.27 24.79 38.74
CA ARG A 63 -7.37 26.03 37.94
C ARG A 63 -8.21 25.85 36.68
N LEU A 64 -8.03 24.74 35.95
CA LEU A 64 -8.82 24.45 34.75
C LEU A 64 -10.30 24.21 35.09
N ARG A 65 -10.60 23.55 36.22
CA ARG A 65 -11.99 23.37 36.68
C ARG A 65 -12.64 24.70 37.09
N ASN A 66 -11.90 25.60 37.73
CA ASN A 66 -12.39 26.94 38.06
C ASN A 66 -12.63 27.76 36.80
N LEU A 67 -11.66 27.77 35.87
CA LEU A 67 -11.80 28.46 34.58
C LEU A 67 -13.02 27.97 33.80
N LYS A 68 -13.28 26.65 33.80
CA LYS A 68 -14.47 26.05 33.21
C LYS A 68 -15.78 26.56 33.82
N LYS A 69 -15.79 26.90 35.12
CA LYS A 69 -16.97 27.46 35.81
C LYS A 69 -17.14 28.95 35.53
N GLU A 70 -16.04 29.69 35.47
CA GLU A 70 -16.04 31.15 35.30
C GLU A 70 -16.32 31.57 33.85
N VAL A 71 -15.78 30.85 32.87
CA VAL A 71 -15.90 31.19 31.45
C VAL A 71 -17.09 30.47 30.82
N LYS A 72 -18.11 31.23 30.42
CA LYS A 72 -19.26 30.70 29.66
C LYS A 72 -18.77 30.04 28.35
N ASN A 73 -19.38 28.90 27.99
CA ASN A 73 -19.10 28.11 26.78
C ASN A 73 -17.75 27.37 26.70
N LEU A 74 -16.97 27.30 27.79
CA LEU A 74 -15.70 26.56 27.82
C LEU A 74 -15.88 25.04 28.01
N GLY A 75 -16.97 24.61 28.65
CA GLY A 75 -17.32 23.20 28.87
C GLY A 75 -18.28 22.63 27.81
N GLY A 76 -18.29 21.30 27.65
CA GLY A 76 -19.23 20.58 26.79
C GLY A 76 -18.59 19.43 26.00
N ARG A 77 -19.41 18.71 25.21
CA ARG A 77 -18.93 17.68 24.27
C ARG A 77 -18.02 18.33 23.23
N GLY A 78 -16.83 17.77 23.00
CA GLY A 78 -15.81 18.36 22.12
C GLY A 78 -15.09 19.59 22.68
N LYS A 79 -15.26 19.92 23.97
CA LYS A 79 -14.59 21.05 24.65
C LYS A 79 -13.90 20.59 25.94
N LEU A 80 -13.73 21.48 26.92
CA LEU A 80 -13.05 21.17 28.18
C LEU A 80 -13.95 20.31 29.10
N THR A 81 -13.77 18.99 29.07
CA THR A 81 -14.47 18.02 29.93
C THR A 81 -13.69 17.73 31.23
N GLY A 82 -14.35 17.15 32.24
CA GLY A 82 -13.66 16.74 33.48
C GLY A 82 -12.55 15.73 33.21
N LYS A 83 -12.85 14.70 32.40
CA LYS A 83 -11.89 13.69 31.95
C LYS A 83 -10.68 14.32 31.25
N LEU A 84 -10.90 15.28 30.34
CA LEU A 84 -9.81 15.97 29.66
C LEU A 84 -8.94 16.78 30.62
N ILE A 85 -9.53 17.43 31.63
CA ILE A 85 -8.77 18.16 32.66
C ILE A 85 -7.89 17.22 33.48
N ASP A 86 -8.40 16.04 33.83
CA ASP A 86 -7.65 15.04 34.59
C ASP A 86 -6.47 14.51 33.76
N GLU A 87 -6.70 14.20 32.49
CA GLU A 87 -5.64 13.81 31.54
C GLU A 87 -4.57 14.91 31.37
N LEU A 88 -4.98 16.16 31.13
CA LEU A 88 -4.05 17.30 31.02
C LEU A 88 -3.21 17.49 32.27
N SER A 89 -3.79 17.27 33.45
CA SER A 89 -3.08 17.36 34.72
C SER A 89 -2.01 16.27 34.84
N VAL A 90 -2.33 15.02 34.43
CA VAL A 90 -1.36 13.91 34.43
C VAL A 90 -0.20 14.19 33.47
N TYR A 91 -0.49 14.60 32.23
CA TYR A 91 0.55 14.91 31.24
C TYR A 91 1.44 16.08 31.68
N TYR A 92 0.86 17.13 32.28
CA TYR A 92 1.61 18.24 32.85
C TYR A 92 2.57 17.77 33.94
N GLY A 93 2.12 16.89 34.84
CA GLY A 93 2.99 16.29 35.86
C GLY A 93 4.10 15.42 35.26
N LEU A 94 3.81 14.65 34.21
CA LEU A 94 4.82 13.83 33.50
C LEU A 94 5.89 14.70 32.82
N ALA A 95 5.49 15.77 32.13
CA ALA A 95 6.41 16.70 31.48
C ALA A 95 7.40 17.34 32.47
N ILE A 96 6.92 17.66 33.69
CA ILE A 96 7.79 18.17 34.76
C ILE A 96 8.76 17.09 35.24
N ARG A 97 8.29 15.86 35.49
CA ARG A 97 9.14 14.76 36.00
C ARG A 97 10.22 14.34 35.01
N ARG A 98 9.95 14.41 33.71
CA ARG A 98 10.88 13.98 32.64
C ARG A 98 11.96 15.00 32.29
N ASN A 99 11.78 16.26 32.67
CA ASN A 99 12.67 17.37 32.30
C ASN A 99 13.07 18.19 33.52
N THR A 100 13.45 17.52 34.62
CA THR A 100 13.81 18.20 35.89
C THR A 100 15.09 19.04 35.79
N ASP A 101 15.89 18.81 34.76
CA ASP A 101 17.15 19.45 34.43
C ASP A 101 17.00 20.64 33.46
N SER A 102 15.86 20.81 32.79
CA SER A 102 15.67 21.85 31.77
C SER A 102 14.25 22.42 31.77
N VAL A 103 14.13 23.68 32.21
CA VAL A 103 12.88 24.45 32.17
C VAL A 103 12.37 24.62 30.74
N GLU A 104 13.28 24.77 29.77
CA GLU A 104 12.91 24.94 28.37
C GLU A 104 12.33 23.65 27.76
N ASN A 105 12.94 22.49 28.06
CA ASN A 105 12.40 21.21 27.61
C ASN A 105 11.07 20.89 28.30
N MET A 106 10.97 21.18 29.59
CA MET A 106 9.73 21.09 30.35
C MET A 106 8.61 21.91 29.69
N ARG A 107 8.90 23.17 29.32
CA ARG A 107 7.96 24.03 28.59
C ARG A 107 7.56 23.39 27.27
N LYS A 108 8.51 22.92 26.46
CA LYS A 108 8.23 22.27 25.16
C LYS A 108 7.30 21.07 25.30
N GLU A 109 7.55 20.16 26.24
CA GLU A 109 6.71 18.97 26.45
C GLU A 109 5.31 19.31 27.00
N ILE A 110 5.21 20.34 27.85
CA ILE A 110 3.90 20.87 28.29
C ILE A 110 3.09 21.38 27.09
N TYR A 111 3.70 22.17 26.20
CA TYR A 111 3.02 22.65 25.00
C TYR A 111 2.69 21.52 24.03
N ALA A 112 3.57 20.52 23.88
CA ALA A 112 3.29 19.34 23.06
C ALA A 112 1.99 18.63 23.47
N THR A 113 1.74 18.54 24.78
CA THR A 113 0.50 18.00 25.33
C THR A 113 -0.73 18.78 24.86
N LEU A 114 -0.67 20.11 24.89
CA LEU A 114 -1.77 20.97 24.45
C LEU A 114 -2.08 20.76 22.95
N TYR A 115 -1.05 20.84 22.10
CA TYR A 115 -1.18 20.67 20.65
C TYR A 115 -1.70 19.28 20.29
N HIS A 116 -1.23 18.23 20.98
CA HIS A 116 -1.75 16.88 20.83
C HIS A 116 -3.24 16.78 21.16
N LYS A 117 -3.72 17.45 22.22
CA LYS A 117 -5.13 17.38 22.65
C LYS A 117 -6.08 18.22 21.81
N ILE A 118 -5.60 19.25 21.10
CA ILE A 118 -6.40 20.03 20.15
C ILE A 118 -6.32 19.50 18.71
N SER A 119 -5.48 18.48 18.47
CA SER A 119 -5.34 17.80 17.18
C SER A 119 -6.64 17.11 16.77
N THR A 120 -7.00 17.19 15.49
CA THR A 120 -8.08 16.40 14.86
C THR A 120 -7.54 15.70 13.62
N ASP A 121 -8.31 14.78 13.05
CA ASP A 121 -7.90 14.05 11.84
C ASP A 121 -7.77 15.00 10.64
N GLU A 122 -8.61 16.04 10.55
CA GLU A 122 -8.53 17.06 9.49
C GLU A 122 -7.39 18.07 9.70
N LYS A 123 -6.93 18.24 10.94
CA LYS A 123 -5.86 19.18 11.32
C LYS A 123 -4.91 18.53 12.34
N PRO A 124 -4.03 17.62 11.89
CA PRO A 124 -3.11 16.92 12.78
C PRO A 124 -2.05 17.88 13.36
N GLN A 125 -1.80 17.81 14.66
CA GLN A 125 -0.85 18.68 15.39
C GLN A 125 0.12 17.87 16.25
N HIS A 126 0.72 16.83 15.68
CA HIS A 126 1.59 15.90 16.39
C HIS A 126 3.09 16.24 16.30
N ASP A 127 3.48 17.27 15.56
CA ASP A 127 4.91 17.60 15.31
C ASP A 127 5.68 18.00 16.57
N ARG A 128 4.98 18.48 17.60
CA ARG A 128 5.59 18.87 18.88
C ARG A 128 5.71 17.71 19.86
N CYS A 129 5.04 16.58 19.59
CA CYS A 129 5.17 15.39 20.42
C CYS A 129 6.59 14.81 20.29
N PRO A 130 7.10 14.14 21.34
CA PRO A 130 8.37 13.41 21.24
C PRO A 130 8.34 12.45 20.05
N ALA A 131 9.40 12.41 19.24
CA ALA A 131 9.51 11.46 18.14
C ALA A 131 10.01 10.09 18.63
N GLY A 132 9.79 9.04 17.84
CA GLY A 132 10.32 7.70 18.10
C GLY A 132 9.31 6.71 18.68
N ALA A 133 9.73 5.44 18.76
CA ALA A 133 8.88 4.32 19.19
C ALA A 133 8.46 4.43 20.68
N ASP A 134 9.26 5.10 21.51
CA ASP A 134 8.98 5.33 22.93
C ASP A 134 8.10 6.56 23.17
N SER A 135 7.62 7.22 22.10
CA SER A 135 6.75 8.38 22.23
C SER A 135 5.45 8.01 22.94
N TRP A 136 4.96 8.91 23.79
CA TRP A 136 3.61 8.77 24.34
C TRP A 136 2.53 9.13 23.29
N CYS A 137 2.91 9.75 22.17
CA CYS A 137 2.01 10.07 21.07
C CYS A 137 1.91 8.89 20.10
N SER A 138 0.71 8.30 19.99
CA SER A 138 0.43 7.19 19.07
C SER A 138 0.83 7.50 17.63
N TRP A 139 0.56 8.71 17.15
CA TRP A 139 0.93 9.14 15.79
C TRP A 139 2.45 9.15 15.57
N GLN A 140 3.23 9.67 16.53
CA GLN A 140 4.70 9.66 16.43
C GLN A 140 5.28 8.26 16.53
N ARG A 141 4.68 7.39 17.36
CA ARG A 141 5.06 5.96 17.40
C ARG A 141 4.78 5.26 16.09
N ALA A 142 3.59 5.48 15.52
CA ALA A 142 3.20 4.90 14.24
C ALA A 142 4.11 5.40 13.11
N LYS A 143 4.41 6.70 13.10
CA LYS A 143 5.40 7.28 12.17
C LYS A 143 6.77 6.60 12.32
N ALA A 144 7.26 6.45 13.55
CA ALA A 144 8.54 5.80 13.81
C ALA A 144 8.54 4.31 13.44
N SER A 145 7.45 3.58 13.69
CA SER A 145 7.33 2.18 13.28
C SER A 145 7.29 2.05 11.75
N ILE A 146 6.61 2.96 11.05
CA ILE A 146 6.55 2.98 9.58
C ILE A 146 7.95 3.15 8.97
N PHE A 147 8.75 4.07 9.49
CA PHE A 147 10.12 4.29 8.98
C PHE A 147 11.14 3.24 9.43
N ASN A 148 10.83 2.47 10.48
CA ASN A 148 11.70 1.40 10.98
C ASN A 148 11.32 0.01 10.44
N ASP A 149 10.17 -0.14 9.78
CA ASP A 149 9.77 -1.39 9.14
C ASP A 149 10.39 -1.48 7.73
N SER A 150 11.43 -2.31 7.60
CA SER A 150 12.10 -2.53 6.32
C SER A 150 11.16 -3.05 5.24
N LYS A 151 10.10 -3.80 5.59
CA LYS A 151 9.14 -4.30 4.60
C LYS A 151 8.30 -3.19 3.99
N ILE A 152 7.96 -2.16 4.77
CA ILE A 152 7.24 -0.98 4.24
C ILE A 152 8.10 -0.23 3.24
N MET A 153 9.39 -0.04 3.55
CA MET A 153 10.31 0.59 2.61
C MET A 153 10.51 -0.25 1.35
N ASP A 154 10.66 -1.57 1.48
CA ASP A 154 10.76 -2.49 0.34
C ASP A 154 9.51 -2.41 -0.55
N PHE A 155 8.32 -2.41 0.06
CA PHE A 155 7.06 -2.27 -0.66
C PHE A 155 6.96 -0.92 -1.38
N LEU A 156 7.28 0.18 -0.70
CA LEU A 156 7.23 1.52 -1.28
C LEU A 156 8.18 1.65 -2.48
N ILE A 157 9.35 1.02 -2.43
CA ILE A 157 10.31 0.98 -3.54
C ILE A 157 9.68 0.23 -4.72
N VAL A 158 9.20 -1.00 -4.49
CA VAL A 158 8.63 -1.85 -5.54
C VAL A 158 7.40 -1.20 -6.17
N GLN A 159 6.45 -0.73 -5.36
CA GLN A 159 5.22 -0.09 -5.80
C GLN A 159 5.51 1.17 -6.63
N ASN A 160 6.22 2.15 -6.07
CA ASN A 160 6.41 3.42 -6.77
C ASN A 160 7.22 3.25 -8.04
N GLN A 161 8.19 2.34 -8.05
CA GLN A 161 9.01 2.12 -9.22
C GLN A 161 8.31 1.32 -10.30
N TYR A 162 7.51 0.32 -9.93
CA TYR A 162 6.60 -0.34 -10.86
C TYR A 162 5.68 0.67 -11.55
N GLU A 163 4.93 1.45 -10.76
CA GLU A 163 3.96 2.43 -11.25
C GLU A 163 4.64 3.49 -12.13
N SER A 164 5.78 4.02 -11.68
CA SER A 164 6.50 5.05 -12.42
C SER A 164 7.06 4.54 -13.75
N LEU A 165 7.67 3.35 -13.79
CA LEU A 165 8.18 2.79 -15.05
C LEU A 165 7.04 2.38 -15.99
N HIS A 166 5.95 1.82 -15.46
CA HIS A 166 4.78 1.48 -16.26
C HIS A 166 4.18 2.73 -16.92
N LEU A 167 3.96 3.80 -16.14
CA LEU A 167 3.41 5.04 -16.67
C LEU A 167 4.39 5.78 -17.61
N ASP A 168 5.70 5.80 -17.33
CA ASP A 168 6.71 6.46 -18.20
C ASP A 168 6.92 5.73 -19.55
N SER A 169 6.32 4.55 -19.72
CA SER A 169 6.23 3.87 -21.01
C SER A 169 5.19 4.51 -21.94
N TYR A 170 4.09 5.04 -21.39
CA TYR A 170 2.94 5.55 -22.16
C TYR A 170 2.72 7.06 -22.02
N PHE A 171 3.14 7.65 -20.90
CA PHE A 171 2.91 9.04 -20.53
C PHE A 171 4.21 9.77 -20.21
N ASP A 172 4.16 11.10 -20.29
CA ASP A 172 5.27 11.96 -19.87
C ASP A 172 5.27 12.12 -18.34
N MET A 173 6.14 11.36 -17.68
CA MET A 173 6.24 11.34 -16.23
C MET A 173 7.24 12.37 -15.67
N ASN A 174 7.69 13.32 -16.49
CA ASN A 174 8.62 14.36 -16.05
C ASN A 174 7.90 15.41 -15.18
N PRO A 175 8.57 15.96 -14.15
CA PRO A 175 8.00 17.03 -13.33
C PRO A 175 7.70 18.28 -14.17
N GLN A 176 6.45 18.75 -14.16
CA GLN A 176 6.07 20.01 -14.79
C GLN A 176 6.42 21.19 -13.87
N ILE A 177 7.16 22.16 -14.41
CA ILE A 177 7.60 23.37 -13.69
C ILE A 177 6.54 24.50 -13.79
N ASN A 178 5.61 24.41 -14.75
CA ASN A 178 4.57 25.42 -14.96
C ASN A 178 3.30 25.13 -14.16
N MET A 179 2.91 26.08 -13.32
CA MET A 179 1.82 25.98 -12.34
C MET A 179 0.41 26.09 -12.94
N TRP A 180 0.28 26.34 -14.25
CA TRP A 180 -0.99 26.72 -14.90
C TRP A 180 -1.75 25.53 -15.51
N GLU A 181 -1.10 24.37 -15.62
CA GLU A 181 -1.69 23.11 -16.09
C GLU A 181 -1.60 22.04 -14.99
N ILE A 182 -2.15 22.31 -13.80
CA ILE A 182 -2.35 21.26 -12.80
C ILE A 182 -3.55 20.43 -13.26
N ASP A 183 -3.35 19.57 -14.26
CA ASP A 183 -4.26 18.48 -14.53
C ASP A 183 -4.27 17.57 -13.29
N ALA A 184 -5.38 17.59 -12.55
CA ALA A 184 -5.52 16.95 -11.25
C ALA A 184 -5.27 15.43 -11.27
N LEU A 185 -5.38 14.78 -12.44
CA LEU A 185 -5.29 13.33 -12.61
C LEU A 185 -3.88 12.76 -12.43
N PHE A 186 -2.81 13.51 -12.70
CA PHE A 186 -1.42 12.99 -12.69
C PHE A 186 -0.43 13.79 -11.85
N SER A 187 -0.91 14.68 -10.96
CA SER A 187 -0.04 15.54 -10.15
C SER A 187 0.96 14.74 -9.30
N PHE A 188 0.53 13.70 -8.59
CA PHE A 188 1.40 12.88 -7.75
C PHE A 188 2.28 11.87 -8.53
N PRO A 189 1.75 11.08 -9.49
CA PRO A 189 2.56 10.11 -10.24
C PRO A 189 3.80 10.71 -10.93
N ARG A 190 3.72 11.94 -11.46
CA ARG A 190 4.87 12.62 -12.11
C ARG A 190 6.05 12.86 -11.17
N TYR A 191 5.81 13.06 -9.87
CA TYR A 191 6.90 13.24 -8.90
C TYR A 191 7.61 11.91 -8.55
N LEU A 192 6.98 10.75 -8.79
CA LEU A 192 7.57 9.45 -8.47
C LEU A 192 8.88 9.22 -9.22
N LYS A 193 8.94 9.60 -10.50
CA LYS A 193 10.15 9.50 -11.33
C LYS A 193 11.32 10.22 -10.68
N ALA A 194 11.12 11.47 -10.28
CA ALA A 194 12.15 12.26 -9.61
C ALA A 194 12.61 11.64 -8.29
N LEU A 195 11.70 11.11 -7.47
CA LEU A 195 12.03 10.45 -6.20
C LEU A 195 12.88 9.19 -6.40
N ILE A 196 12.54 8.35 -7.39
CA ILE A 196 13.27 7.11 -7.65
C ILE A 196 14.63 7.41 -8.27
N VAL A 197 14.72 8.39 -9.18
CA VAL A 197 15.99 8.86 -9.72
C VAL A 197 16.87 9.42 -8.59
N LEU A 198 16.33 10.21 -7.65
CA LEU A 198 17.08 10.67 -6.48
C LEU A 198 17.61 9.51 -5.64
N ARG A 199 16.80 8.47 -5.42
CA ARG A 199 17.23 7.25 -4.74
C ARG A 199 18.33 6.50 -5.51
N MET A 200 18.25 6.46 -6.84
CA MET A 200 19.32 5.90 -7.68
C MET A 200 20.65 6.62 -7.46
N PHE A 201 20.65 7.95 -7.48
CA PHE A 201 21.87 8.72 -7.21
C PHE A 201 22.32 8.62 -5.74
N GLN A 202 21.38 8.55 -4.78
CA GLN A 202 21.69 8.28 -3.38
C GLN A 202 22.41 6.92 -3.24
N SER A 203 21.97 5.88 -3.94
CA SER A 203 22.61 4.56 -3.93
C SER A 203 24.00 4.55 -4.57
N ALA A 204 24.26 5.51 -5.47
CA ALA A 204 25.57 5.67 -6.08
C ALA A 204 26.60 6.21 -5.07
N ILE A 205 26.16 7.01 -4.10
CA ILE A 205 26.99 7.61 -3.06
C ILE A 205 26.73 6.97 -1.69
N THR A 206 27.39 7.46 -0.63
CA THR A 206 27.07 7.01 0.73
C THR A 206 25.93 7.84 1.33
N ASP A 207 25.11 7.23 2.20
CA ASP A 207 24.01 7.94 2.91
C ASP A 207 24.52 9.17 3.68
N LYS A 208 25.73 9.07 4.26
CA LYS A 208 26.39 10.20 4.93
C LYS A 208 26.64 11.37 3.97
N VAL A 209 27.18 11.08 2.79
CA VAL A 209 27.43 12.12 1.76
C VAL A 209 26.11 12.68 1.25
N PHE A 210 25.11 11.83 1.01
CA PHE A 210 23.76 12.25 0.62
C PHE A 210 23.17 13.26 1.62
N ARG A 211 23.09 12.89 2.90
CA ARG A 211 22.53 13.76 3.95
C ARG A 211 23.30 15.06 4.12
N ASN A 212 24.63 15.02 3.99
CA ASN A 212 25.45 16.23 4.04
C ASN A 212 25.14 17.17 2.86
N ASN A 213 24.93 16.63 1.66
CA ASN A 213 24.53 17.40 0.48
C ASN A 213 23.11 17.99 0.65
N VAL A 214 22.15 17.21 1.15
CA VAL A 214 20.80 17.71 1.50
C VAL A 214 20.91 18.89 2.46
N HIS A 215 21.66 18.73 3.55
CA HIS A 215 21.81 19.77 4.57
C HIS A 215 22.47 21.04 4.00
N THR A 216 23.52 20.88 3.19
CA THR A 216 24.22 22.00 2.54
C THR A 216 23.32 22.72 1.55
N TYR A 217 22.56 21.97 0.73
CA TYR A 217 21.62 22.51 -0.23
C TYR A 217 20.51 23.30 0.47
N VAL A 218 19.84 22.69 1.45
CA VAL A 218 18.77 23.33 2.21
C VAL A 218 19.28 24.61 2.85
N ASN A 219 20.43 24.58 3.53
CA ASN A 219 21.00 25.78 4.17
C ASN A 219 21.39 26.88 3.17
N ARG A 220 21.94 26.51 2.01
CA ARG A 220 22.33 27.48 0.97
C ARG A 220 21.12 28.20 0.36
N TYR A 221 20.01 27.49 0.19
CA TYR A 221 18.80 28.02 -0.44
C TYR A 221 17.68 28.35 0.55
N THR A 222 17.94 28.26 1.87
CA THR A 222 16.98 28.72 2.87
C THR A 222 16.73 30.21 2.64
N PHE A 223 15.45 30.59 2.47
CA PHE A 223 15.00 31.96 2.15
C PHE A 223 15.27 32.45 0.72
N SER A 224 15.73 31.58 -0.19
CA SER A 224 15.86 31.90 -1.61
C SER A 224 14.60 31.50 -2.39
N SER A 225 14.23 32.30 -3.39
CA SER A 225 13.23 31.92 -4.41
C SER A 225 13.84 31.18 -5.61
N MET A 226 15.16 31.01 -5.63
CA MET A 226 15.88 30.31 -6.71
C MET A 226 15.93 28.80 -6.43
N ILE A 227 15.47 28.01 -7.40
CA ILE A 227 15.64 26.56 -7.44
C ILE A 227 16.90 26.28 -8.27
N SER A 228 17.90 25.62 -7.67
CA SER A 228 19.06 25.13 -8.40
C SER A 228 19.03 23.61 -8.41
N PHE A 229 19.28 23.01 -9.57
CA PHE A 229 19.45 21.56 -9.68
C PHE A 229 20.90 21.11 -9.39
N ASP A 230 21.78 22.04 -9.01
CA ASP A 230 23.14 21.78 -8.51
C ASP A 230 23.10 21.29 -7.05
N PHE A 231 22.22 20.34 -6.80
CA PHE A 231 22.04 19.70 -5.50
C PHE A 231 23.30 18.92 -5.07
N TRP A 232 24.07 18.43 -6.04
CA TRP A 232 25.25 17.62 -5.82
C TRP A 232 26.54 18.42 -6.09
N SER A 233 27.36 18.70 -5.07
CA SER A 233 28.74 19.12 -5.29
C SER A 233 29.63 17.89 -5.46
N MET A 234 29.55 17.23 -6.62
CA MET A 234 30.34 16.03 -6.90
C MET A 234 31.79 16.41 -7.29
N GLN A 235 32.58 16.81 -6.29
CA GLN A 235 34.04 16.87 -6.40
C GLN A 235 34.73 15.61 -5.85
N GLU A 236 34.05 14.77 -5.08
CA GLU A 236 34.58 13.46 -4.73
C GLU A 236 34.19 12.44 -5.81
N PRO A 237 35.14 11.69 -6.39
CA PRO A 237 34.80 10.58 -7.28
C PRO A 237 33.84 9.65 -6.54
N ILE A 238 32.87 9.09 -7.25
CA ILE A 238 31.98 8.06 -6.73
C ILE A 238 32.85 6.82 -6.49
N LYS A 239 33.58 6.79 -5.37
CA LYS A 239 34.56 5.76 -5.02
C LYS A 239 33.92 4.36 -5.08
N ALA A 240 32.62 4.30 -4.84
CA ALA A 240 31.84 3.08 -4.91
C ALA A 240 31.62 2.55 -6.35
N PHE A 241 31.43 3.40 -7.38
CA PHE A 241 31.03 2.95 -8.74
C PHE A 241 32.15 3.02 -9.79
N LYS A 242 33.38 3.37 -9.36
CA LYS A 242 34.56 3.47 -10.24
C LYS A 242 34.36 4.38 -11.47
N CYS A 243 33.46 5.36 -11.39
CA CYS A 243 33.25 6.32 -12.46
C CYS A 243 32.75 7.68 -11.94
N TYR A 244 32.87 8.71 -12.78
CA TYR A 244 32.40 10.07 -12.48
C TYR A 244 31.03 10.30 -13.14
N ILE A 245 30.01 10.59 -12.33
CA ILE A 245 28.72 11.05 -12.84
C ILE A 245 28.59 12.53 -12.46
N PRO A 246 28.54 13.46 -13.43
CA PRO A 246 28.38 14.88 -13.14
C PRO A 246 27.02 15.18 -12.50
N SER A 247 27.00 16.17 -11.60
CA SER A 247 25.80 16.54 -10.82
C SER A 247 24.61 16.97 -11.66
N ASN A 248 24.87 17.69 -12.75
CA ASN A 248 23.84 18.15 -13.68
C ASN A 248 23.19 17.01 -14.47
N LYS A 249 23.76 15.81 -14.50
CA LYS A 249 23.18 14.65 -15.20
C LYS A 249 21.95 14.07 -14.49
N PHE A 250 21.70 14.45 -13.23
CA PHE A 250 20.39 14.23 -12.61
C PHE A 250 19.25 14.86 -13.43
N LEU A 251 19.47 16.07 -13.97
CA LEU A 251 18.47 16.80 -14.74
C LEU A 251 18.06 16.04 -16.00
N THR A 252 19.00 15.32 -16.64
CA THR A 252 18.71 14.47 -17.80
C THR A 252 17.58 13.50 -17.51
N TRP A 253 17.62 12.83 -16.34
CA TRP A 253 16.64 11.83 -15.96
C TRP A 253 15.25 12.38 -15.66
N ILE A 254 15.11 13.67 -15.31
CA ILE A 254 13.82 14.29 -15.00
C ILE A 254 13.33 15.24 -16.11
N THR A 255 14.13 15.44 -17.16
CA THR A 255 13.78 16.32 -18.31
C THR A 255 13.39 15.51 -19.53
N TYR A 256 14.07 14.40 -19.78
CA TYR A 256 13.82 13.57 -20.95
C TYR A 256 12.80 12.47 -20.65
N ARG A 257 11.94 12.22 -21.64
CA ARG A 257 10.97 11.12 -21.60
C ARG A 257 11.67 9.78 -21.61
N HIS A 258 11.01 8.81 -20.99
CA HIS A 258 11.39 7.40 -20.96
C HIS A 258 12.64 7.10 -20.13
N TYR A 259 12.80 5.81 -19.84
CA TYR A 259 13.94 5.21 -19.15
C TYR A 259 14.69 4.26 -20.09
N GLN A 260 15.87 3.81 -19.67
CA GLN A 260 16.69 2.90 -20.47
C GLN A 260 16.45 1.42 -20.14
N ILE A 261 16.68 0.56 -21.13
CA ILE A 261 16.83 -0.88 -20.95
C ILE A 261 18.32 -1.20 -20.98
N VAL A 262 18.82 -1.78 -19.89
CA VAL A 262 20.20 -2.28 -19.76
C VAL A 262 20.22 -3.75 -20.17
N TYR A 263 21.05 -4.07 -21.15
CA TYR A 263 21.25 -5.42 -21.66
C TYR A 263 22.40 -6.08 -20.91
N PHE A 264 22.19 -7.30 -20.44
CA PHE A 264 23.23 -8.15 -19.89
C PHE A 264 23.30 -9.47 -20.67
N GLU A 265 24.34 -9.59 -21.46
CA GLU A 265 24.49 -10.65 -22.45
C GLU A 265 25.85 -11.32 -22.28
N ARG A 266 25.96 -12.62 -22.55
CA ARG A 266 27.27 -13.28 -22.61
C ARG A 266 27.98 -12.95 -23.92
N GLU A 267 29.26 -12.60 -23.84
CA GLU A 267 30.12 -12.51 -25.02
C GLU A 267 30.42 -13.92 -25.56
N ALA A 268 30.23 -14.11 -26.87
CA ALA A 268 30.36 -15.41 -27.54
C ALA A 268 31.68 -16.11 -27.19
N ASP A 269 31.59 -17.38 -26.77
CA ASP A 269 32.72 -18.27 -26.44
C ASP A 269 33.70 -17.77 -25.37
N SER A 270 33.32 -16.79 -24.56
CA SER A 270 34.17 -16.25 -23.50
C SER A 270 33.58 -16.41 -22.09
N TYR A 271 34.43 -16.17 -21.09
CA TYR A 271 34.11 -16.04 -19.66
C TYR A 271 33.61 -14.63 -19.31
N MET A 272 33.11 -13.87 -20.29
CA MET A 272 32.82 -12.45 -20.13
C MET A 272 31.33 -12.15 -20.27
N GLY A 273 30.81 -11.35 -19.34
CA GLY A 273 29.49 -10.76 -19.43
C GLY A 273 29.59 -9.33 -19.96
N ARG A 274 28.72 -8.94 -20.88
CA ARG A 274 28.63 -7.59 -21.43
C ARG A 274 27.42 -6.87 -20.87
N LEU A 275 27.66 -5.77 -20.17
CA LEU A 275 26.63 -4.77 -19.87
C LEU A 275 26.59 -3.76 -21.00
N SER A 276 25.41 -3.45 -21.53
CA SER A 276 25.28 -2.40 -22.53
C SER A 276 23.95 -1.67 -22.44
N GLN A 277 23.92 -0.45 -22.95
CA GLN A 277 22.70 0.31 -23.21
C GLN A 277 22.52 0.48 -24.71
N LYS A 278 21.26 0.47 -25.19
CA LYS A 278 21.00 0.82 -26.59
C LYS A 278 21.36 2.29 -26.82
N TYR A 279 22.23 2.51 -27.81
CA TYR A 279 22.51 3.83 -28.35
C TYR A 279 21.26 4.33 -29.09
N ASN A 280 20.76 5.51 -28.73
CA ASN A 280 19.68 6.16 -29.48
C ASN A 280 20.28 6.94 -30.65
N PRO A 281 20.09 6.49 -31.91
CA PRO A 281 20.73 7.09 -33.08
C PRO A 281 20.25 8.51 -33.42
N THR A 282 19.22 9.03 -32.74
CA THR A 282 18.74 10.41 -32.90
C THR A 282 19.64 11.47 -32.23
N GLY A 283 20.71 11.05 -31.52
CA GLY A 283 21.90 11.89 -31.30
C GLY A 283 21.84 12.97 -30.21
N HIS A 284 20.81 13.03 -29.36
CA HIS A 284 20.68 14.13 -28.39
C HIS A 284 20.52 13.76 -26.93
N ILE A 285 20.39 12.47 -26.58
CA ILE A 285 20.16 12.07 -25.18
C ILE A 285 21.29 11.16 -24.70
N GLU A 286 22.02 11.68 -23.74
CA GLU A 286 23.19 11.07 -23.12
C GLU A 286 22.83 10.54 -21.73
N TRP A 287 22.85 9.22 -21.54
CA TRP A 287 22.48 8.60 -20.25
C TRP A 287 23.70 8.21 -19.43
N TRP A 288 23.72 8.63 -18.16
CA TRP A 288 24.64 8.15 -17.13
C TRP A 288 23.90 7.21 -16.21
N ILE A 289 24.19 5.92 -16.35
CA ILE A 289 23.48 4.86 -15.65
C ILE A 289 24.43 4.23 -14.62
N PRO A 290 24.28 4.53 -13.32
CA PRO A 290 24.99 3.80 -12.27
C PRO A 290 24.44 2.37 -12.21
N ILE A 291 25.31 1.38 -12.37
CA ILE A 291 24.96 -0.03 -12.34
C ILE A 291 25.62 -0.71 -11.16
N ASN A 292 24.81 -1.39 -10.36
CA ASN A 292 25.28 -2.37 -9.40
C ASN A 292 24.83 -3.77 -9.84
N LEU A 293 25.62 -4.78 -9.50
CA LEU A 293 25.27 -6.17 -9.74
C LEU A 293 25.93 -7.06 -8.68
N LYS A 294 25.35 -8.23 -8.47
CA LYS A 294 25.84 -9.20 -7.50
C LYS A 294 25.75 -10.60 -8.08
N ASN A 295 26.80 -11.37 -7.88
CA ASN A 295 26.80 -12.79 -8.21
C ASN A 295 26.07 -13.58 -7.10
N TYR A 296 25.19 -14.47 -7.52
CA TYR A 296 24.32 -15.28 -6.67
C TYR A 296 24.42 -16.77 -6.99
N LYS A 297 25.63 -17.27 -7.31
CA LYS A 297 25.96 -18.69 -7.52
C LYS A 297 24.73 -19.59 -7.76
N LEU A 298 24.02 -19.37 -8.87
CA LEU A 298 22.65 -19.85 -9.07
C LEU A 298 22.62 -21.39 -9.26
N ARG A 299 23.79 -22.05 -9.23
CA ARG A 299 24.02 -23.42 -9.68
C ARG A 299 24.90 -24.30 -8.77
N SER A 300 25.52 -23.84 -7.66
CA SER A 300 26.43 -24.70 -6.85
C SER A 300 26.50 -24.34 -5.35
N THR A 301 26.74 -25.38 -4.51
CA THR A 301 26.71 -25.36 -3.03
C THR A 301 28.04 -25.02 -2.34
N GLU A 302 29.15 -24.81 -3.07
CA GLU A 302 30.44 -24.50 -2.41
C GLU A 302 30.56 -23.02 -2.00
N THR A 303 31.07 -22.76 -0.80
CA THR A 303 31.22 -21.45 -0.16
C THR A 303 32.45 -20.68 -0.64
N LEU A 304 32.42 -20.10 -1.84
CA LEU A 304 33.48 -19.18 -2.28
C LEU A 304 32.90 -17.92 -2.95
N PHE A 305 33.10 -16.80 -2.25
CA PHE A 305 32.97 -15.37 -2.63
C PHE A 305 31.70 -14.88 -3.36
N THR A 306 30.78 -14.28 -2.60
CA THR A 306 29.75 -13.39 -3.14
C THR A 306 30.36 -12.02 -3.47
N GLU A 307 30.59 -11.74 -4.75
CA GLU A 307 31.12 -10.45 -5.19
C GLU A 307 30.00 -9.46 -5.53
N LYS A 308 30.10 -8.25 -4.96
CA LYS A 308 29.34 -7.08 -5.41
C LYS A 308 30.20 -6.29 -6.36
N PHE A 309 29.65 -5.97 -7.53
CA PHE A 309 30.32 -5.15 -8.52
C PHE A 309 29.49 -3.92 -8.85
N THR A 310 30.18 -2.84 -9.15
CA THR A 310 29.61 -1.52 -9.40
C THR A 310 30.37 -0.86 -10.54
N THR A 311 29.64 -0.28 -11.47
CA THR A 311 30.16 0.39 -12.68
C THR A 311 29.14 1.39 -13.18
N CYS A 312 29.41 2.08 -14.28
CA CYS A 312 28.38 2.85 -14.96
C CYS A 312 28.49 2.74 -16.47
N LEU A 313 27.36 2.92 -17.13
CA LEU A 313 27.31 3.14 -18.56
C LEU A 313 27.21 4.65 -18.80
N THR A 314 28.08 5.15 -19.66
CA THR A 314 28.12 6.56 -20.08
C THR A 314 27.98 6.62 -21.61
N PRO A 315 27.74 7.81 -22.19
CA PRO A 315 27.78 7.96 -23.64
C PRO A 315 29.14 7.59 -24.25
N ASP A 316 30.23 7.94 -23.55
CA ASP A 316 31.60 7.62 -23.97
C ASP A 316 31.95 6.13 -23.79
N SER A 317 31.20 5.41 -22.95
CA SER A 317 31.39 3.99 -22.67
C SER A 317 30.03 3.31 -22.51
N PRO A 318 29.31 3.11 -23.64
CA PRO A 318 27.94 2.59 -23.63
C PRO A 318 27.88 1.09 -23.36
N SER A 319 29.04 0.42 -23.32
CA SER A 319 29.16 -0.97 -22.91
C SER A 319 30.38 -1.21 -22.03
N VAL A 320 30.23 -2.09 -21.04
CA VAL A 320 31.29 -2.52 -20.11
C VAL A 320 31.37 -4.04 -20.12
N ILE A 321 32.60 -4.56 -20.22
CA ILE A 321 32.88 -5.99 -20.16
C ILE A 321 33.25 -6.37 -18.72
N LEU A 322 32.60 -7.41 -18.22
CA LEU A 322 32.82 -8.00 -16.92
C LEU A 322 33.57 -9.31 -17.09
N HIS A 323 34.77 -9.37 -16.56
CA HIS A 323 35.54 -10.61 -16.50
C HIS A 323 35.01 -11.50 -15.39
N VAL A 324 34.42 -12.63 -15.76
CA VAL A 324 33.93 -13.63 -14.81
C VAL A 324 34.95 -14.75 -14.74
N GLN A 325 35.28 -15.22 -13.53
CA GLN A 325 36.35 -16.22 -13.37
C GLN A 325 35.98 -17.59 -13.98
N GLN A 326 34.69 -17.87 -14.20
CA GLN A 326 34.18 -19.13 -14.77
C GLN A 326 32.98 -18.88 -15.74
N ILE A 327 32.93 -19.63 -16.85
CA ILE A 327 31.93 -19.47 -17.95
C ILE A 327 30.51 -19.63 -17.42
N ASP A 328 30.32 -20.56 -16.48
CA ASP A 328 29.00 -20.87 -15.93
C ASP A 328 28.48 -19.79 -14.98
N TRP A 329 29.38 -18.98 -14.41
CA TRP A 329 29.03 -17.93 -13.45
C TRP A 329 28.57 -16.63 -14.11
N VAL A 330 28.64 -16.52 -15.45
CA VAL A 330 28.18 -15.31 -16.17
C VAL A 330 26.69 -15.08 -15.90
N TYR A 331 25.89 -16.14 -15.82
CA TYR A 331 24.45 -16.05 -15.59
C TYR A 331 24.07 -15.94 -14.12
N ASP A 332 25.03 -16.05 -13.20
CA ASP A 332 24.80 -15.94 -11.77
C ASP A 332 24.65 -14.48 -11.31
N TRP A 333 24.85 -13.52 -12.21
CA TRP A 333 24.79 -12.10 -11.90
C TRP A 333 23.37 -11.55 -12.02
N ILE A 334 22.88 -10.98 -10.92
CA ILE A 334 21.67 -10.16 -10.93
C ILE A 334 22.08 -8.69 -10.99
N VAL A 335 21.61 -8.01 -12.02
CA VAL A 335 21.85 -6.59 -12.29
C VAL A 335 20.78 -5.73 -11.61
N ASN A 336 21.16 -4.53 -11.19
CA ASN A 336 20.30 -3.58 -10.49
C ASN A 336 19.79 -4.13 -9.14
N ILE A 337 20.73 -4.51 -8.27
CA ILE A 337 20.42 -5.02 -6.92
C ILE A 337 19.68 -3.97 -6.08
N GLN A 338 18.70 -4.44 -5.31
CA GLN A 338 17.75 -3.61 -4.54
C GLN A 338 16.97 -2.60 -5.40
N GLN A 339 16.86 -2.87 -6.71
CA GLN A 339 16.18 -2.01 -7.68
C GLN A 339 16.66 -0.56 -7.52
N ALA A 340 17.98 -0.39 -7.38
CA ALA A 340 18.61 0.88 -7.07
C ALA A 340 18.43 1.89 -8.21
N GLY A 341 18.47 1.44 -9.46
CA GLY A 341 18.41 2.30 -10.65
C GLY A 341 17.04 2.39 -11.32
N TYR A 342 16.74 3.55 -11.90
CA TYR A 342 15.53 3.83 -12.69
C TYR A 342 15.68 3.31 -14.14
N TYR A 343 15.83 2.00 -14.28
CA TYR A 343 15.96 1.32 -15.58
C TYR A 343 15.53 -0.14 -15.49
N ARG A 344 15.15 -0.72 -16.63
CA ARG A 344 14.81 -2.15 -16.76
C ARG A 344 16.03 -2.94 -17.22
N VAL A 345 16.10 -4.22 -16.85
CA VAL A 345 17.18 -5.12 -17.25
C VAL A 345 16.67 -6.19 -18.18
N LYS A 346 17.39 -6.41 -19.28
CA LYS A 346 17.15 -7.53 -20.19
C LYS A 346 18.35 -8.47 -20.18
N TYR A 347 18.11 -9.72 -19.79
CA TYR A 347 19.07 -10.80 -19.91
C TYR A 347 18.94 -11.47 -21.28
N ASP A 348 20.01 -12.14 -21.73
CA ASP A 348 19.90 -13.09 -22.84
C ASP A 348 19.07 -14.33 -22.43
N LEU A 349 18.74 -15.18 -23.41
CA LEU A 349 17.89 -16.35 -23.19
C LEU A 349 18.45 -17.28 -22.10
N LYS A 350 19.75 -17.50 -22.09
CA LYS A 350 20.42 -18.38 -21.11
C LYS A 350 20.41 -17.77 -19.71
N GLY A 351 20.54 -16.45 -19.59
CA GLY A 351 20.40 -15.70 -18.35
C GLY A 351 19.00 -15.82 -17.75
N TRP A 352 17.96 -15.60 -18.56
CA TRP A 352 16.58 -15.78 -18.09
C TRP A 352 16.29 -17.20 -17.60
N HIS A 353 16.75 -18.22 -18.33
CA HIS A 353 16.61 -19.61 -17.87
C HIS A 353 17.39 -19.90 -16.59
N ALA A 354 18.59 -19.32 -16.42
CA ALA A 354 19.36 -19.50 -15.19
C ALA A 354 18.63 -18.91 -13.97
N ILE A 355 18.08 -17.70 -14.12
CA ILE A 355 17.29 -17.04 -13.08
C ILE A 355 16.05 -17.86 -12.75
N ALA A 356 15.28 -18.27 -13.76
CA ALA A 356 14.09 -19.09 -13.58
C ALA A 356 14.39 -20.40 -12.85
N ASN A 357 15.41 -21.14 -13.29
CA ASN A 357 15.81 -22.40 -12.69
C ASN A 357 16.16 -22.25 -11.20
N TYR A 358 16.94 -21.23 -10.86
CA TYR A 358 17.31 -20.97 -9.48
C TYR A 358 16.11 -20.62 -8.62
N LEU A 359 15.27 -19.67 -9.06
CA LEU A 359 14.09 -19.27 -8.28
C LEU A 359 13.16 -20.46 -8.04
N ASN A 360 12.95 -21.31 -9.05
CA ASN A 360 12.11 -22.50 -8.95
C ASN A 360 12.73 -23.61 -8.06
N SER A 361 14.05 -23.71 -7.94
CA SER A 361 14.74 -24.77 -7.18
C SER A 361 14.95 -24.45 -5.70
N THR A 362 14.66 -23.22 -5.25
CA THR A 362 15.01 -22.76 -3.89
C THR A 362 14.04 -23.18 -2.78
N ALA A 363 12.98 -23.94 -3.08
CA ALA A 363 11.99 -24.40 -2.11
C ALA A 363 11.39 -23.27 -1.23
N GLY A 364 11.34 -22.03 -1.74
CA GLY A 364 10.85 -20.85 -1.01
C GLY A 364 11.90 -20.13 -0.15
N GLU A 365 13.14 -20.61 -0.07
CA GLU A 365 14.19 -20.03 0.79
C GLU A 365 15.01 -18.92 0.09
N TYR A 366 14.94 -18.81 -1.25
CA TYR A 366 15.50 -17.76 -2.11
C TYR A 366 16.86 -17.17 -1.68
N GLU A 367 17.74 -17.99 -1.06
CA GLU A 367 18.91 -17.50 -0.32
C GLU A 367 19.87 -16.72 -1.22
N GLY A 368 19.80 -15.40 -1.16
CA GLY A 368 20.64 -14.49 -1.92
C GLY A 368 19.86 -13.39 -2.60
N ILE A 369 18.86 -13.73 -3.43
CA ILE A 369 18.12 -12.72 -4.20
C ILE A 369 17.12 -12.02 -3.29
N SER A 370 17.27 -10.70 -3.13
CA SER A 370 16.41 -9.91 -2.25
C SER A 370 14.94 -9.90 -2.71
N VAL A 371 14.01 -9.64 -1.78
CA VAL A 371 12.57 -9.45 -2.04
C VAL A 371 12.35 -8.44 -3.18
N ILE A 372 13.00 -7.29 -3.11
CA ILE A 372 12.92 -6.23 -4.13
C ILE A 372 13.41 -6.75 -5.50
N ASN A 373 14.49 -7.53 -5.54
CA ASN A 373 15.01 -8.06 -6.79
C ASN A 373 14.10 -9.11 -7.42
N ARG A 374 13.49 -9.99 -6.62
CA ARG A 374 12.50 -10.97 -7.14
C ARG A 374 11.30 -10.25 -7.74
N ALA A 375 10.78 -9.22 -7.05
CA ALA A 375 9.72 -8.36 -7.59
C ALA A 375 10.13 -7.69 -8.91
N LYS A 376 11.33 -7.09 -8.96
CA LYS A 376 11.87 -6.45 -10.17
C LYS A 376 11.95 -7.42 -11.34
N ILE A 377 12.43 -8.64 -11.10
CA ILE A 377 12.58 -9.67 -12.15
C ILE A 377 11.24 -9.99 -12.81
N ILE A 378 10.15 -10.08 -12.03
CA ILE A 378 8.79 -10.29 -12.55
C ILE A 378 8.34 -9.07 -13.38
N ASP A 379 8.49 -7.86 -12.85
CA ASP A 379 8.10 -6.61 -13.53
C ASP A 379 8.86 -6.42 -14.86
N ASP A 380 10.19 -6.57 -14.85
CA ASP A 380 11.02 -6.43 -16.05
C ASP A 380 10.64 -7.49 -17.09
N ALA A 381 10.44 -8.75 -16.68
CA ALA A 381 10.05 -9.83 -17.58
C ALA A 381 8.66 -9.60 -18.19
N PHE A 382 7.68 -9.15 -17.40
CA PHE A 382 6.34 -8.85 -17.89
C PHE A 382 6.36 -7.71 -18.91
N HIS A 383 7.05 -6.60 -18.60
CA HIS A 383 7.17 -5.48 -19.53
C HIS A 383 7.84 -5.92 -20.84
N LEU A 384 8.96 -6.66 -20.76
CA LEU A 384 9.64 -7.16 -21.96
C LEU A 384 8.78 -8.12 -22.77
N MET A 385 7.92 -8.92 -22.13
CA MET A 385 6.96 -9.79 -22.82
C MET A 385 5.91 -8.96 -23.57
N MET A 386 5.33 -7.94 -22.92
CA MET A 386 4.35 -7.04 -23.54
C MET A 386 4.94 -6.26 -24.72
N GLU A 387 6.22 -5.91 -24.66
CA GLU A 387 6.97 -5.25 -25.75
C GLU A 387 7.49 -6.22 -26.82
N HIS A 388 7.09 -7.50 -26.80
CA HIS A 388 7.56 -8.56 -27.71
C HIS A 388 9.10 -8.77 -27.71
N GLN A 389 9.76 -8.41 -26.60
CA GLN A 389 11.21 -8.55 -26.40
C GLN A 389 11.60 -9.79 -25.59
N LEU A 390 10.63 -10.47 -24.97
CA LEU A 390 10.77 -11.73 -24.25
C LEU A 390 9.66 -12.69 -24.66
N ASP A 391 9.99 -13.96 -24.90
CA ASP A 391 8.99 -14.97 -25.25
C ASP A 391 8.06 -15.28 -24.07
N VAL A 392 6.78 -15.44 -24.34
CA VAL A 392 5.72 -15.71 -23.34
C VAL A 392 6.05 -16.98 -22.53
N SER A 393 6.63 -18.00 -23.14
CA SER A 393 7.02 -19.24 -22.44
C SER A 393 8.10 -19.01 -21.37
N ILE A 394 9.03 -18.08 -21.61
CA ILE A 394 10.08 -17.73 -20.66
C ILE A 394 9.49 -17.00 -19.46
N PHE A 395 8.56 -16.07 -19.69
CA PHE A 395 7.84 -15.37 -18.61
C PHE A 395 7.12 -16.37 -17.70
N TRP A 396 6.36 -17.30 -18.26
CA TRP A 396 5.64 -18.30 -17.46
C TRP A 396 6.58 -19.21 -16.68
N ASN A 397 7.63 -19.74 -17.33
CA ASN A 397 8.64 -20.55 -16.67
C ASN A 397 9.33 -19.79 -15.51
N LEU A 398 9.60 -18.50 -15.71
CA LEU A 398 10.17 -17.63 -14.68
C LEU A 398 9.20 -17.44 -13.52
N THR A 399 7.92 -17.19 -13.74
CA THR A 399 6.97 -16.89 -12.66
C THR A 399 6.59 -18.08 -11.79
N GLN A 400 6.88 -19.32 -12.19
CA GLN A 400 6.50 -20.54 -11.47
C GLN A 400 6.89 -20.55 -9.99
N PHE A 401 8.00 -19.90 -9.62
CA PHE A 401 8.48 -19.86 -8.23
C PHE A 401 7.49 -19.18 -7.29
N LEU A 402 6.58 -18.33 -7.82
CA LEU A 402 5.57 -17.66 -7.02
C LEU A 402 4.62 -18.66 -6.34
N SER A 403 4.44 -19.86 -6.90
CA SER A 403 3.71 -20.95 -6.24
C SER A 403 4.32 -21.35 -4.89
N GLN A 404 5.57 -20.99 -4.61
CA GLN A 404 6.27 -21.25 -3.34
C GLN A 404 6.53 -19.96 -2.55
N GLU A 405 6.12 -18.80 -3.07
CA GLU A 405 6.37 -17.48 -2.47
C GLU A 405 5.17 -17.01 -1.65
N THR A 406 5.43 -16.44 -0.48
CA THR A 406 4.39 -15.88 0.41
C THR A 406 4.60 -14.40 0.71
N ASN A 407 5.69 -13.80 0.23
CA ASN A 407 5.97 -12.40 0.43
C ASN A 407 5.13 -11.51 -0.49
N TYR A 408 4.24 -10.70 0.11
CA TYR A 408 3.37 -9.76 -0.61
C TYR A 408 4.13 -8.84 -1.59
N VAL A 409 5.30 -8.34 -1.20
CA VAL A 409 6.08 -7.39 -2.02
C VAL A 409 6.57 -8.06 -3.31
N VAL A 410 6.90 -9.35 -3.27
CA VAL A 410 7.29 -10.12 -4.47
C VAL A 410 6.09 -10.40 -5.37
N TRP A 411 4.93 -10.64 -4.76
CA TRP A 411 3.68 -10.86 -5.47
C TRP A 411 3.10 -9.60 -6.10
N TYR A 412 3.44 -8.41 -5.60
CA TYR A 412 2.84 -7.16 -6.06
C TYR A 412 2.92 -6.96 -7.58
N PRO A 413 4.06 -7.13 -8.28
CA PRO A 413 4.10 -7.07 -9.74
C PRO A 413 3.19 -8.09 -10.41
N MET A 414 3.11 -9.32 -9.89
CA MET A 414 2.23 -10.36 -10.44
C MET A 414 0.75 -10.03 -10.23
N ILE A 415 0.39 -9.40 -9.11
CA ILE A 415 -0.96 -8.90 -8.86
C ILE A 415 -1.31 -7.83 -9.91
N LYS A 416 -0.37 -6.94 -10.25
CA LYS A 416 -0.55 -5.97 -11.33
C LYS A 416 -0.66 -6.62 -12.72
N VAL A 417 0.05 -7.72 -12.95
CA VAL A 417 -0.16 -8.56 -14.15
C VAL A 417 -1.58 -9.13 -14.18
N PHE A 418 -2.10 -9.64 -13.06
CA PHE A 418 -3.49 -10.11 -12.99
C PHE A 418 -4.48 -8.98 -13.29
N GLU A 419 -4.29 -7.80 -12.71
CA GLU A 419 -5.12 -6.61 -12.98
C GLU A 419 -5.13 -6.27 -14.47
N TYR A 420 -3.96 -6.13 -15.07
CA TYR A 420 -3.80 -5.78 -16.48
C TYR A 420 -4.44 -6.83 -17.41
N MET A 421 -4.13 -8.11 -17.17
CA MET A 421 -4.61 -9.24 -17.97
C MET A 421 -6.07 -9.61 -17.69
N SER A 422 -6.67 -9.10 -16.61
CA SER A 422 -8.09 -9.39 -16.32
C SER A 422 -9.04 -8.86 -17.41
N THR A 423 -8.62 -7.83 -18.13
CA THR A 423 -9.35 -7.23 -19.26
C THR A 423 -9.61 -8.23 -20.40
N ILE A 424 -8.77 -9.28 -20.52
CA ILE A 424 -8.91 -10.31 -21.55
C ILE A 424 -9.60 -11.59 -21.02
N PHE A 425 -9.92 -11.68 -19.73
CA PHE A 425 -10.61 -12.85 -19.17
C PHE A 425 -12.05 -13.05 -19.67
N PRO A 426 -12.84 -12.01 -19.98
CA PRO A 426 -14.21 -12.23 -20.46
C PRO A 426 -14.30 -12.93 -21.82
N TYR A 427 -13.22 -12.90 -22.62
CA TYR A 427 -13.17 -13.54 -23.93
C TYR A 427 -13.09 -15.07 -23.81
N SER A 428 -13.69 -15.78 -24.77
CA SER A 428 -13.67 -17.25 -24.81
C SER A 428 -12.30 -17.80 -25.27
N GLU A 429 -11.99 -19.05 -24.91
CA GLU A 429 -10.76 -19.73 -25.36
C GLU A 429 -10.67 -19.81 -26.89
N GLY A 430 -11.81 -20.06 -27.55
CA GLY A 430 -11.90 -20.12 -29.02
C GLY A 430 -11.66 -18.78 -29.71
N GLU A 431 -12.00 -17.67 -29.05
CA GLU A 431 -11.78 -16.31 -29.58
C GLU A 431 -10.36 -15.81 -29.34
N THR A 432 -9.74 -16.26 -28.25
CA THR A 432 -8.41 -15.80 -27.84
C THR A 432 -7.28 -16.60 -28.47
N ARG A 433 -7.48 -17.87 -28.86
CA ARG A 433 -6.44 -18.75 -29.47
C ARG A 433 -5.10 -18.81 -28.71
N PHE A 434 -5.07 -18.39 -27.44
CA PHE A 434 -3.88 -18.38 -26.60
C PHE A 434 -3.74 -19.68 -25.80
N ILE A 435 -2.56 -19.91 -25.22
CA ILE A 435 -2.40 -20.76 -24.02
C ILE A 435 -3.52 -20.36 -23.05
N ASP A 436 -4.18 -21.30 -22.38
CA ASP A 436 -5.20 -20.96 -21.35
C ASP A 436 -4.52 -20.19 -20.20
N ILE A 437 -4.48 -18.86 -20.33
CA ILE A 437 -3.88 -17.92 -19.37
C ILE A 437 -4.58 -18.07 -18.02
N LYS A 438 -5.90 -18.35 -18.02
CA LYS A 438 -6.65 -18.57 -16.78
C LYS A 438 -6.21 -19.86 -16.11
N ALA A 439 -5.93 -20.94 -16.85
CA ALA A 439 -5.31 -22.13 -16.28
C ALA A 439 -3.93 -21.82 -15.69
N LYS A 440 -3.08 -21.07 -16.39
CA LYS A 440 -1.76 -20.70 -15.87
C LYS A 440 -1.82 -19.85 -14.59
N PHE A 441 -2.75 -18.92 -14.51
CA PHE A 441 -2.96 -18.16 -13.27
C PHE A 441 -3.54 -19.02 -12.14
N ARG A 442 -4.45 -19.96 -12.43
CA ARG A 442 -4.97 -20.91 -11.43
C ARG A 442 -3.86 -21.79 -10.86
N GLU A 443 -3.04 -22.38 -11.73
CA GLU A 443 -1.87 -23.21 -11.36
C GLU A 443 -0.92 -22.46 -10.42
N LEU A 444 -0.70 -21.17 -10.67
CA LEU A 444 0.16 -20.33 -9.84
C LEU A 444 -0.41 -20.08 -8.43
N LEU A 445 -1.73 -20.06 -8.30
CA LEU A 445 -2.46 -19.74 -7.06
C LEU A 445 -2.74 -20.97 -6.19
N ASP A 446 -2.65 -22.19 -6.74
CA ASP A 446 -2.97 -23.46 -6.04
C ASP A 446 -2.28 -23.56 -4.66
N ASN A 447 -0.96 -23.45 -4.64
CA ASN A 447 -0.15 -23.60 -3.42
C ASN A 447 -0.33 -22.42 -2.44
N PRO A 448 -0.23 -21.14 -2.86
CA PRO A 448 -0.51 -19.99 -1.99
C PRO A 448 -1.89 -20.06 -1.34
N LEU A 449 -2.92 -20.43 -2.12
CA LEU A 449 -4.28 -20.55 -1.61
C LEU A 449 -4.40 -21.67 -0.58
N THR A 450 -3.83 -22.84 -0.87
CA THR A 450 -3.82 -23.97 0.08
C THR A 450 -3.14 -23.57 1.40
N ALA A 451 -1.97 -22.91 1.32
CA ALA A 451 -1.26 -22.42 2.51
C ALA A 451 -2.09 -21.44 3.35
N ILE A 452 -2.83 -20.53 2.70
CA ILE A 452 -3.74 -19.59 3.37
C ILE A 452 -4.91 -20.30 4.06
N LEU A 453 -5.48 -21.33 3.41
CA LEU A 453 -6.64 -22.04 3.92
C LEU A 453 -6.31 -22.96 5.11
N ASP A 454 -5.09 -23.53 5.13
CA ASP A 454 -4.64 -24.43 6.19
C ASP A 454 -4.17 -23.69 7.45
N GLN A 455 -3.76 -22.41 7.33
CA GLN A 455 -3.18 -21.66 8.44
C GLN A 455 -4.25 -20.94 9.28
N LYS A 456 -4.56 -21.49 10.46
CA LYS A 456 -5.48 -20.88 11.44
C LYS A 456 -4.89 -19.74 12.29
N HIS A 457 -3.57 -19.61 12.40
CA HIS A 457 -2.94 -18.63 13.32
C HIS A 457 -1.54 -18.17 12.85
N LEU A 458 -1.46 -17.35 11.80
CA LEU A 458 -0.26 -16.55 11.57
C LEU A 458 -0.29 -15.30 12.44
N MET A 459 0.87 -14.80 12.87
CA MET A 459 0.96 -13.42 13.35
C MET A 459 0.52 -12.49 12.22
N GLU A 460 -0.64 -11.88 12.39
CA GLU A 460 -1.19 -10.93 11.44
C GLU A 460 -0.33 -9.66 11.45
N ASN A 461 0.29 -9.39 10.31
CA ASN A 461 0.79 -8.05 9.99
C ASN A 461 0.10 -7.60 8.70
N VAL A 462 0.16 -6.29 8.42
CA VAL A 462 -0.52 -5.67 7.28
C VAL A 462 -0.19 -6.36 5.95
N PHE A 463 1.05 -6.83 5.76
CA PHE A 463 1.47 -7.50 4.52
C PHE A 463 0.93 -8.92 4.38
N THR A 464 0.91 -9.71 5.47
CA THR A 464 0.31 -11.05 5.47
C THR A 464 -1.18 -10.96 5.15
N GLU A 465 -1.88 -9.99 5.74
CA GLU A 465 -3.31 -9.78 5.47
C GLU A 465 -3.55 -9.28 4.04
N SER A 466 -2.74 -8.34 3.55
CA SER A 466 -2.82 -7.86 2.15
C SER A 466 -2.57 -9.00 1.15
N PHE A 467 -1.60 -9.88 1.43
CA PHE A 467 -1.32 -11.05 0.60
C PHE A 467 -2.51 -12.00 0.56
N LYS A 468 -3.06 -12.34 1.73
CA LYS A 468 -4.25 -13.19 1.84
C LYS A 468 -5.43 -12.63 1.07
N GLN A 469 -5.69 -11.33 1.21
CA GLN A 469 -6.76 -10.63 0.49
C GLN A 469 -6.60 -10.73 -1.03
N GLU A 470 -5.42 -10.43 -1.55
CA GLU A 470 -5.19 -10.47 -3.01
C GLU A 470 -5.22 -11.89 -3.57
N ILE A 471 -4.62 -12.89 -2.88
CA ILE A 471 -4.68 -14.29 -3.33
C ILE A 471 -6.12 -14.81 -3.36
N LEU A 472 -6.93 -14.55 -2.32
CA LEU A 472 -8.34 -14.97 -2.30
C LEU A 472 -9.18 -14.23 -3.34
N LYS A 473 -8.94 -12.93 -3.54
CA LYS A 473 -9.61 -12.12 -4.56
C LYS A 473 -9.35 -12.69 -5.96
N TRP A 474 -8.10 -12.92 -6.32
CA TRP A 474 -7.71 -13.44 -7.64
C TRP A 474 -8.09 -14.90 -7.85
N SER A 475 -7.91 -15.75 -6.85
CA SER A 475 -8.36 -17.15 -6.92
C SER A 475 -9.85 -17.23 -7.21
N CYS A 476 -10.68 -16.41 -6.56
CA CYS A 476 -12.11 -16.41 -6.81
C CYS A 476 -12.49 -15.73 -8.14
N ALA A 477 -11.78 -14.67 -8.56
CA ALA A 477 -11.98 -14.05 -9.87
C ALA A 477 -11.72 -15.06 -11.02
N LEU A 478 -10.77 -15.96 -10.83
CA LEU A 478 -10.42 -17.03 -11.77
C LEU A 478 -11.25 -18.32 -11.58
N LYS A 479 -12.29 -18.28 -10.75
CA LYS A 479 -13.16 -19.44 -10.44
C LYS A 479 -12.40 -20.66 -9.92
N HIS A 480 -11.39 -20.43 -9.09
CA HIS A 480 -10.64 -21.50 -8.45
C HIS A 480 -11.54 -22.32 -7.50
N ASN A 481 -11.57 -23.64 -7.65
CA ASN A 481 -12.51 -24.52 -6.95
C ASN A 481 -12.44 -24.39 -5.42
N GLN A 482 -11.22 -24.33 -4.86
CA GLN A 482 -11.05 -24.17 -3.41
C GLN A 482 -11.59 -22.83 -2.89
N CYS A 483 -11.43 -21.75 -3.68
CA CYS A 483 -11.92 -20.41 -3.31
C CYS A 483 -13.44 -20.37 -3.28
N ILE A 484 -14.09 -20.93 -4.31
CA ILE A 484 -15.55 -21.02 -4.38
C ILE A 484 -16.11 -21.84 -3.21
N ARG A 485 -15.51 -22.99 -2.90
CA ARG A 485 -15.92 -23.82 -1.75
C ARG A 485 -15.81 -23.06 -0.44
N ARG A 486 -14.69 -22.38 -0.20
CA ARG A 486 -14.50 -21.59 1.02
C ARG A 486 -15.52 -20.46 1.15
N ALA A 487 -15.75 -19.69 0.09
CA ALA A 487 -16.74 -18.63 0.09
C ALA A 487 -18.15 -19.17 0.36
N LYS A 488 -18.47 -20.35 -0.22
CA LYS A 488 -19.74 -21.06 0.01
C LYS A 488 -19.90 -21.44 1.48
N ASP A 489 -18.89 -22.07 2.08
CA ASP A 489 -18.94 -22.50 3.49
C ASP A 489 -19.06 -21.29 4.43
N THR A 490 -18.24 -20.25 4.23
CA THR A 490 -18.30 -19.01 5.02
C THR A 490 -19.66 -18.31 4.90
N LEU A 491 -20.25 -18.27 3.70
CA LEU A 491 -21.58 -17.69 3.52
C LEU A 491 -22.66 -18.54 4.22
N LYS A 492 -22.55 -19.87 4.14
CA LYS A 492 -23.49 -20.78 4.81
C LYS A 492 -23.53 -20.51 6.30
N ASP A 493 -22.35 -20.48 6.92
CA ASP A 493 -22.22 -20.30 8.37
C ASP A 493 -22.75 -18.91 8.80
N HIS A 494 -22.44 -17.86 8.02
CA HIS A 494 -22.95 -16.51 8.23
C HIS A 494 -24.47 -16.41 8.15
N LEU A 495 -25.10 -17.01 7.14
CA LEU A 495 -26.56 -16.96 6.95
C LEU A 495 -27.32 -17.71 8.06
N HIS A 496 -26.70 -18.75 8.64
CA HIS A 496 -27.30 -19.50 9.75
C HIS A 496 -27.10 -18.82 11.11
N ASN A 497 -25.99 -18.09 11.33
CA ASN A 497 -25.65 -17.45 12.61
C ASN A 497 -24.98 -16.07 12.45
N THR A 498 -25.75 -15.05 12.03
CA THR A 498 -25.24 -13.70 11.73
C THR A 498 -24.55 -12.98 12.89
N GLU A 499 -24.89 -13.30 14.14
CA GLU A 499 -24.32 -12.65 15.34
C GLU A 499 -23.01 -13.30 15.82
N ILE A 500 -22.76 -14.56 15.45
CA ILE A 500 -21.60 -15.34 15.91
C ILE A 500 -20.47 -15.28 14.87
N GLU A 501 -20.81 -15.20 13.59
CA GLU A 501 -19.85 -15.13 12.49
C GLU A 501 -20.10 -13.91 11.59
N PRO A 502 -19.78 -12.69 12.05
CA PRO A 502 -19.95 -11.50 11.24
C PRO A 502 -18.94 -11.48 10.08
N VAL A 503 -19.46 -11.36 8.86
CA VAL A 503 -18.63 -11.06 7.68
C VAL A 503 -18.26 -9.58 7.74
N SER A 504 -16.97 -9.27 7.75
CA SER A 504 -16.51 -7.88 7.74
C SER A 504 -16.90 -7.17 6.45
N SER A 505 -17.03 -5.84 6.51
CA SER A 505 -17.51 -5.03 5.39
C SER A 505 -16.68 -5.21 4.12
N GLU A 506 -15.37 -5.40 4.28
CA GLU A 506 -14.38 -5.60 3.23
C GLU A 506 -14.60 -6.92 2.48
N TRP A 507 -15.07 -7.95 3.18
CA TRP A 507 -15.27 -9.29 2.63
C TRP A 507 -16.72 -9.55 2.21
N LYS A 508 -17.67 -8.66 2.52
CA LYS A 508 -19.11 -8.84 2.22
C LYS A 508 -19.35 -9.17 0.75
N HIS A 509 -18.81 -8.36 -0.17
CA HIS A 509 -19.02 -8.61 -1.60
C HIS A 509 -18.45 -9.95 -2.05
N TRP A 510 -17.25 -10.30 -1.58
CA TRP A 510 -16.58 -11.56 -1.90
C TRP A 510 -17.38 -12.76 -1.37
N THR A 511 -17.72 -12.77 -0.07
CA THR A 511 -18.41 -13.89 0.58
C THR A 511 -19.77 -14.14 -0.04
N TYR A 512 -20.59 -13.10 -0.19
CA TYR A 512 -21.93 -13.22 -0.76
C TYR A 512 -21.89 -13.60 -2.25
N CYS A 513 -21.19 -12.81 -3.07
CA CYS A 513 -21.21 -13.05 -4.52
C CYS A 513 -20.56 -14.39 -4.88
N ARG A 514 -19.40 -14.73 -4.29
CA ARG A 514 -18.68 -15.97 -4.62
C ARG A 514 -19.32 -17.21 -4.00
N GLY A 515 -19.91 -17.09 -2.80
CA GLY A 515 -20.66 -18.18 -2.18
C GLY A 515 -21.94 -18.55 -2.93
N LEU A 516 -22.51 -17.60 -3.68
CA LEU A 516 -23.75 -17.78 -4.46
C LEU A 516 -23.53 -18.23 -5.92
N ILE A 517 -22.28 -18.38 -6.39
CA ILE A 517 -21.98 -18.79 -7.78
C ILE A 517 -22.59 -20.17 -8.10
N LEU A 518 -22.39 -21.16 -7.22
CA LEU A 518 -22.81 -22.56 -7.42
C LEU A 518 -24.25 -22.79 -6.92
N CYS A 519 -25.19 -22.22 -7.64
CA CYS A 519 -26.63 -22.26 -7.39
C CYS A 519 -27.29 -23.44 -8.14
N TYR A 520 -27.00 -24.68 -7.75
CA TYR A 520 -27.62 -25.85 -8.36
C TYR A 520 -29.13 -25.96 -8.05
N HIS A 521 -29.85 -26.77 -8.86
CA HIS A 521 -31.27 -27.13 -8.68
C HIS A 521 -31.60 -27.91 -7.40
N ASP A 522 -30.65 -28.09 -6.48
CA ASP A 522 -30.94 -28.74 -5.21
C ASP A 522 -31.65 -27.74 -4.28
N TYR A 523 -32.80 -28.14 -3.73
CA TYR A 523 -33.64 -27.31 -2.85
C TYR A 523 -32.92 -26.88 -1.57
N HIS A 524 -31.75 -27.47 -1.28
CA HIS A 524 -30.83 -27.09 -0.19
C HIS A 524 -29.68 -26.18 -0.63
N SER A 525 -29.81 -25.46 -1.75
CA SER A 525 -28.79 -24.50 -2.17
C SER A 525 -28.83 -23.24 -1.31
N ILE A 526 -27.64 -22.73 -0.96
CA ILE A 526 -27.46 -21.48 -0.19
C ILE A 526 -28.14 -20.29 -0.85
N TRP A 527 -28.32 -20.34 -2.18
CA TRP A 527 -29.05 -19.32 -2.91
C TRP A 527 -30.53 -19.26 -2.52
N PHE A 528 -31.18 -20.40 -2.30
CA PHE A 528 -32.55 -20.45 -1.79
C PHE A 528 -32.65 -20.04 -0.32
N ASP A 529 -31.62 -20.28 0.49
CA ASP A 529 -31.59 -19.75 1.86
C ASP A 529 -31.50 -18.22 1.82
N ALA A 530 -30.61 -17.67 0.98
CA ALA A 530 -30.43 -16.23 0.82
C ALA A 530 -31.69 -15.55 0.27
N ILE A 531 -32.39 -16.17 -0.69
CA ILE A 531 -33.64 -15.61 -1.21
C ILE A 531 -34.76 -15.66 -0.17
N ASP A 532 -34.89 -16.73 0.62
CA ASP A 532 -35.92 -16.80 1.67
C ASP A 532 -35.68 -15.75 2.76
N ILE A 533 -34.42 -15.55 3.17
CA ILE A 533 -34.03 -14.46 4.09
C ILE A 533 -34.43 -13.10 3.50
N TRP A 534 -34.12 -12.85 2.24
CA TRP A 534 -34.51 -11.63 1.55
C TRP A 534 -36.03 -11.47 1.43
N LEU A 535 -36.77 -12.57 1.18
CA LEU A 535 -38.22 -12.55 1.06
C LEU A 535 -38.89 -12.19 2.39
N ARG A 536 -38.35 -12.67 3.53
CA ARG A 536 -38.82 -12.37 4.89
C ARG A 536 -38.49 -10.94 5.32
N LYS A 537 -37.33 -10.42 4.94
CA LYS A 537 -36.89 -9.05 5.24
C LYS A 537 -36.24 -8.45 3.99
N PRO A 538 -37.01 -7.76 3.13
CA PRO A 538 -36.49 -7.12 1.94
C PRO A 538 -35.43 -6.10 2.33
N ASP A 539 -34.18 -6.41 2.01
CA ASP A 539 -33.02 -5.54 2.22
C ASP A 539 -32.38 -5.26 0.86
N HIS A 540 -32.06 -3.99 0.60
CA HIS A 540 -31.38 -3.57 -0.62
C HIS A 540 -29.93 -4.05 -0.69
N ASP A 541 -29.36 -4.50 0.44
CA ASP A 541 -27.98 -4.98 0.52
C ASP A 541 -27.78 -6.39 -0.01
N LEU A 542 -28.75 -7.30 0.15
CA LEU A 542 -28.61 -8.71 -0.22
C LEU A 542 -28.93 -8.96 -1.70
N LEU A 543 -29.89 -8.20 -2.22
CA LEU A 543 -30.43 -8.37 -3.57
C LEU A 543 -29.38 -8.31 -4.70
N PRO A 544 -28.39 -7.39 -4.68
CA PRO A 544 -27.34 -7.34 -5.71
C PRO A 544 -26.49 -8.62 -5.81
N PHE A 545 -26.40 -9.40 -4.72
CA PHE A 545 -25.59 -10.63 -4.70
C PHE A 545 -26.31 -11.85 -5.24
N LEU A 546 -27.65 -11.87 -5.23
CA LEU A 546 -28.44 -12.99 -5.80
C LEU A 546 -28.18 -13.16 -7.30
N VAL A 547 -27.78 -12.08 -7.98
CA VAL A 547 -27.42 -12.07 -9.41
C VAL A 547 -26.10 -12.80 -9.69
N CYS A 548 -25.28 -13.08 -8.67
CA CYS A 548 -23.98 -13.76 -8.86
C CYS A 548 -24.09 -15.26 -9.20
N CYS A 549 -25.29 -15.83 -9.10
CA CYS A 549 -25.58 -17.18 -9.57
C CYS A 549 -25.31 -17.32 -11.07
N GLU A 550 -24.64 -18.41 -11.49
CA GLU A 550 -24.27 -18.66 -12.90
C GLU A 550 -25.14 -19.74 -13.57
N THR A 551 -26.22 -20.19 -12.93
CA THR A 551 -27.13 -21.19 -13.50
C THR A 551 -28.17 -20.53 -14.39
N ASP A 552 -28.13 -20.85 -15.70
CA ASP A 552 -29.01 -20.32 -16.75
C ASP A 552 -30.50 -20.28 -16.34
N TRP A 553 -31.03 -21.36 -15.76
CA TRP A 553 -32.43 -21.44 -15.34
C TRP A 553 -32.78 -20.44 -14.23
N ILE A 554 -31.91 -20.28 -13.21
CA ILE A 554 -32.17 -19.33 -12.13
C ILE A 554 -32.15 -17.90 -12.67
N ILE A 555 -31.24 -17.61 -13.60
CA ILE A 555 -31.12 -16.27 -14.18
C ILE A 555 -32.32 -15.95 -15.07
N THR A 556 -32.69 -16.87 -15.95
CA THR A 556 -33.75 -16.65 -16.95
C THR A 556 -35.15 -16.71 -16.37
N GLU A 557 -35.43 -17.62 -15.43
CA GLU A 557 -36.77 -17.84 -14.89
C GLU A 557 -36.96 -17.15 -13.53
N GLN A 558 -36.13 -17.47 -12.54
CA GLN A 558 -36.35 -17.04 -11.14
C GLN A 558 -36.05 -15.56 -10.94
N LEU A 559 -34.86 -15.11 -11.37
CA LEU A 559 -34.46 -13.71 -11.27
C LEU A 559 -35.40 -12.81 -12.07
N THR A 560 -35.67 -13.15 -13.34
CA THR A 560 -36.63 -12.41 -14.18
C THR A 560 -38.02 -12.33 -13.54
N TYR A 561 -38.53 -13.43 -12.97
CA TYR A 561 -39.82 -13.44 -12.26
C TYR A 561 -39.82 -12.54 -11.03
N LEU A 562 -38.79 -12.63 -10.18
CA LEU A 562 -38.64 -11.78 -8.99
C LEU A 562 -38.61 -10.30 -9.36
N PHE A 563 -37.89 -9.95 -10.43
CA PHE A 563 -37.74 -8.56 -10.88
C PHE A 563 -38.98 -8.01 -11.57
N LEU A 564 -39.70 -8.82 -12.37
CA LEU A 564 -40.91 -8.39 -13.05
C LEU A 564 -42.11 -8.23 -12.09
N ASN A 565 -42.21 -9.07 -11.06
CA ASN A 565 -43.44 -9.19 -10.28
C ASN A 565 -43.42 -8.47 -8.92
N ARG A 566 -42.26 -8.18 -8.31
CA ARG A 566 -42.22 -7.57 -6.96
C ARG A 566 -42.08 -6.06 -6.93
N PHE A 567 -41.43 -5.43 -7.93
CA PHE A 567 -41.38 -3.96 -8.04
C PHE A 567 -42.68 -3.42 -8.65
N THR A 568 -43.78 -3.58 -7.91
CA THR A 568 -45.09 -3.06 -8.26
C THR A 568 -45.05 -1.53 -8.39
N GLN A 569 -46.00 -0.95 -9.13
CA GLN A 569 -45.97 0.48 -9.50
C GLN A 569 -45.90 1.46 -8.29
N ASN A 570 -46.31 1.04 -7.09
CA ASN A 570 -46.41 1.90 -5.92
C ASN A 570 -45.09 2.10 -5.14
N GLU A 571 -44.06 1.27 -5.36
CA GLU A 571 -42.73 1.41 -4.71
C GLU A 571 -41.72 2.20 -5.57
N ARG A 572 -42.13 2.61 -6.79
CA ARG A 572 -41.28 3.29 -7.79
C ARG A 572 -41.08 4.79 -7.56
N GLU A 573 -41.48 5.30 -6.40
CA GLU A 573 -41.23 6.69 -5.99
C GLU A 573 -40.08 6.80 -4.97
N ASP A 574 -39.62 5.68 -4.40
CA ASP A 574 -38.48 5.65 -3.47
C ASP A 574 -37.15 5.63 -4.24
N VAL A 575 -36.31 6.64 -4.01
CA VAL A 575 -34.99 6.79 -4.64
C VAL A 575 -34.05 5.62 -4.33
N ALA A 576 -34.12 5.00 -3.15
CA ALA A 576 -33.31 3.84 -2.79
C ALA A 576 -33.72 2.61 -3.61
N VAL A 577 -35.03 2.42 -3.81
CA VAL A 577 -35.57 1.34 -4.66
C VAL A 577 -35.14 1.52 -6.11
N ILE A 578 -35.24 2.74 -6.65
CA ILE A 578 -34.80 3.05 -8.03
C ILE A 578 -33.30 2.75 -8.20
N ARG A 579 -32.44 3.22 -7.28
CA ARG A 579 -31.00 2.94 -7.32
C ARG A 579 -30.71 1.45 -7.26
N SER A 580 -31.40 0.72 -6.39
CA SER A 580 -31.28 -0.73 -6.27
C SER A 580 -31.62 -1.41 -7.60
N TYR A 581 -32.74 -1.03 -8.24
CA TYR A 581 -33.16 -1.58 -9.52
C TYR A 581 -32.15 -1.32 -10.65
N ILE A 582 -31.63 -0.10 -10.74
CA ILE A 582 -30.57 0.26 -11.69
C ILE A 582 -29.31 -0.59 -11.48
N ASN A 583 -28.84 -0.71 -10.24
CA ASN A 583 -27.63 -1.47 -9.90
C ASN A 583 -27.80 -2.95 -10.25
N ILE A 584 -29.00 -3.50 -10.07
CA ILE A 584 -29.29 -4.90 -10.36
C ILE A 584 -29.34 -5.14 -11.87
N PHE A 585 -30.03 -4.29 -12.62
CA PHE A 585 -30.04 -4.36 -14.08
C PHE A 585 -28.60 -4.38 -14.63
N HIS A 586 -27.77 -3.42 -14.20
CA HIS A 586 -26.36 -3.37 -14.57
C HIS A 586 -25.57 -4.61 -14.10
N SER A 587 -25.87 -5.15 -12.91
CA SER A 587 -25.23 -6.37 -12.40
C SER A 587 -25.57 -7.61 -13.23
N ILE A 588 -26.81 -7.72 -13.73
CA ILE A 588 -27.23 -8.82 -14.63
C ILE A 588 -26.48 -8.69 -15.96
N VAL A 589 -26.49 -7.49 -16.53
CA VAL A 589 -25.80 -7.20 -17.79
C VAL A 589 -24.31 -7.49 -17.67
N SER A 590 -23.64 -6.92 -16.67
CA SER A 590 -22.19 -7.05 -16.50
C SER A 590 -21.70 -8.48 -16.26
N LYS A 591 -22.53 -9.34 -15.68
CA LYS A 591 -22.17 -10.74 -15.38
C LYS A 591 -22.58 -11.71 -16.48
N HIS A 592 -23.71 -11.47 -17.16
CA HIS A 592 -24.39 -12.51 -17.93
C HIS A 592 -24.68 -12.16 -19.39
N ALA A 593 -24.49 -10.90 -19.82
CA ALA A 593 -24.73 -10.50 -21.21
C ALA A 593 -23.84 -11.25 -22.23
N ASN A 594 -22.69 -11.77 -21.80
CA ASN A 594 -21.82 -12.57 -22.65
C ASN A 594 -22.32 -14.02 -22.89
N THR A 595 -23.49 -14.39 -22.35
CA THR A 595 -24.12 -15.70 -22.59
C THR A 595 -25.30 -15.52 -23.52
N TYR A 596 -25.26 -16.18 -24.70
CA TYR A 596 -26.27 -15.97 -25.76
C TYR A 596 -27.72 -16.12 -25.29
N ASN A 597 -28.04 -17.19 -24.54
CA ASN A 597 -29.40 -17.44 -24.05
C ASN A 597 -29.91 -16.30 -23.16
N ILE A 598 -29.06 -15.84 -22.24
CA ILE A 598 -29.40 -14.78 -21.30
C ILE A 598 -29.50 -13.44 -22.02
N LEU A 599 -28.55 -13.12 -22.90
CA LEU A 599 -28.61 -11.92 -23.74
C LEU A 599 -29.89 -11.86 -24.56
N ARG A 600 -30.29 -12.99 -25.16
CA ARG A 600 -31.53 -13.10 -25.93
C ARG A 600 -32.73 -12.77 -25.05
N GLU A 601 -32.83 -13.34 -23.85
CA GLU A 601 -33.95 -13.05 -22.94
C GLU A 601 -33.96 -11.59 -22.45
N ILE A 602 -32.79 -11.01 -22.17
CA ILE A 602 -32.63 -9.59 -21.83
C ILE A 602 -33.16 -8.72 -22.98
N LEU A 603 -32.76 -9.01 -24.22
CA LEU A 603 -33.16 -8.22 -25.39
C LEU A 603 -34.65 -8.36 -25.71
N LEU A 604 -35.21 -9.58 -25.59
CA LEU A 604 -36.64 -9.83 -25.82
C LEU A 604 -37.54 -9.09 -24.82
N ASN A 605 -37.08 -8.92 -23.59
CA ASN A 605 -37.83 -8.28 -22.51
C ASN A 605 -37.32 -6.89 -22.14
N LEU A 606 -36.42 -6.30 -22.94
CA LEU A 606 -35.66 -5.09 -22.57
C LEU A 606 -36.55 -3.94 -22.09
N GLU A 607 -37.63 -3.65 -22.81
CA GLU A 607 -38.56 -2.57 -22.45
C GLU A 607 -39.33 -2.84 -21.15
N LYS A 608 -39.45 -4.11 -20.73
CA LYS A 608 -40.09 -4.51 -19.47
C LYS A 608 -39.12 -4.52 -18.30
N ILE A 609 -37.89 -4.98 -18.51
CA ILE A 609 -36.89 -5.19 -17.45
C ILE A 609 -35.98 -3.98 -17.21
N LYS A 610 -35.86 -3.06 -18.16
CA LYS A 610 -35.02 -1.87 -17.97
C LYS A 610 -35.69 -0.90 -16.97
N PRO A 611 -34.92 -0.26 -16.08
CA PRO A 611 -35.40 0.86 -15.28
C PRO A 611 -36.04 1.95 -16.15
N LYS A 612 -37.15 2.54 -15.70
CA LYS A 612 -37.86 3.59 -16.44
C LYS A 612 -36.97 4.83 -16.65
N GLU A 613 -36.07 5.05 -15.71
CA GLU A 613 -35.09 6.13 -15.65
C GLU A 613 -33.95 5.94 -16.68
N ILE A 614 -33.74 4.70 -17.15
CA ILE A 614 -32.74 4.38 -18.16
C ILE A 614 -33.41 4.31 -19.54
N ASN A 615 -32.99 5.20 -20.43
CA ASN A 615 -33.45 5.16 -21.81
C ASN A 615 -32.87 3.92 -22.54
N THR A 616 -33.54 3.49 -23.60
CA THR A 616 -33.17 2.25 -24.32
C THR A 616 -31.75 2.30 -24.88
N LEU A 617 -31.27 3.48 -25.33
CA LEU A 617 -29.91 3.65 -25.85
C LEU A 617 -28.85 3.39 -24.78
N THR A 618 -29.03 3.94 -23.58
CA THR A 618 -28.14 3.73 -22.43
C THR A 618 -28.12 2.25 -22.02
N ALA A 619 -29.28 1.60 -21.97
CA ALA A 619 -29.37 0.17 -21.65
C ALA A 619 -28.66 -0.71 -22.70
N LEU A 620 -28.84 -0.40 -23.99
CA LEU A 620 -28.15 -1.11 -25.08
C LEU A 620 -26.63 -0.89 -25.03
N THR A 621 -26.19 0.33 -24.71
CA THR A 621 -24.76 0.65 -24.55
C THR A 621 -24.15 -0.12 -23.39
N ASP A 622 -24.84 -0.20 -22.25
CA ASP A 622 -24.42 -1.01 -21.11
C ASP A 622 -24.29 -2.49 -21.52
N ILE A 623 -25.27 -3.04 -22.24
CA ILE A 623 -25.22 -4.41 -22.75
C ILE A 623 -24.01 -4.65 -23.64
N ILE A 624 -23.77 -3.79 -24.63
CA ILE A 624 -22.67 -3.93 -25.59
C ILE A 624 -21.30 -3.95 -24.88
N ASN A 625 -21.12 -3.15 -23.83
CA ASN A 625 -19.86 -3.10 -23.06
C ASN A 625 -19.51 -4.44 -22.38
N TYR A 626 -20.46 -5.37 -22.25
CA TYR A 626 -20.26 -6.67 -21.61
C TYR A 626 -20.51 -7.88 -22.53
N VAL A 627 -20.61 -7.65 -23.85
CA VAL A 627 -20.62 -8.73 -24.85
C VAL A 627 -19.24 -8.79 -25.50
N TYR A 628 -18.52 -9.89 -25.27
CA TYR A 628 -17.13 -10.06 -25.68
C TYR A 628 -16.97 -11.00 -26.87
N SER A 629 -18.07 -11.36 -27.54
CA SER A 629 -18.07 -12.26 -28.68
C SER A 629 -18.72 -11.69 -29.92
N ILE A 630 -17.98 -11.68 -31.03
CA ILE A 630 -18.49 -11.29 -32.35
C ILE A 630 -19.64 -12.20 -32.77
N SER A 631 -19.55 -13.50 -32.44
CA SER A 631 -20.59 -14.46 -32.78
C SER A 631 -21.90 -14.15 -32.04
N ILE A 632 -21.81 -13.79 -30.76
CA ILE A 632 -22.95 -13.43 -29.92
C ILE A 632 -23.54 -12.10 -30.38
N LEU A 633 -22.69 -11.09 -30.66
CA LEU A 633 -23.12 -9.80 -31.21
C LEU A 633 -23.88 -9.97 -32.54
N ASN A 634 -23.34 -10.78 -33.46
CA ASN A 634 -23.98 -11.03 -34.74
C ASN A 634 -25.32 -11.74 -34.59
N GLN A 635 -25.45 -12.69 -33.66
CA GLN A 635 -26.72 -13.35 -33.40
C GLN A 635 -27.72 -12.39 -32.74
N ALA A 636 -27.30 -11.60 -31.76
CA ALA A 636 -28.14 -10.60 -31.08
C ALA A 636 -28.65 -9.52 -32.05
N SER A 637 -27.81 -9.07 -33.00
CA SER A 637 -28.17 -8.06 -34.00
C SER A 637 -29.35 -8.47 -34.89
N LYS A 638 -29.57 -9.78 -35.09
CA LYS A 638 -30.71 -10.30 -35.85
C LYS A 638 -32.05 -10.13 -35.11
N PHE A 639 -32.02 -9.97 -33.79
CA PHE A 639 -33.23 -9.87 -32.97
C PHE A 639 -33.66 -8.43 -32.70
N ASN A 640 -32.75 -7.45 -32.77
CA ASN A 640 -33.07 -6.06 -32.47
C ASN A 640 -32.29 -5.11 -33.40
N SER A 641 -32.99 -4.49 -34.35
CA SER A 641 -32.39 -3.57 -35.33
C SER A 641 -31.79 -2.31 -34.69
N ASN A 642 -32.30 -1.88 -33.53
CA ASN A 642 -31.71 -0.75 -32.79
C ASN A 642 -30.33 -1.11 -32.23
N PHE A 643 -30.06 -2.39 -31.96
CA PHE A 643 -28.76 -2.87 -31.48
C PHE A 643 -27.64 -2.62 -32.52
N ILE A 644 -27.95 -2.73 -33.81
CA ILE A 644 -27.01 -2.43 -34.92
C ILE A 644 -26.66 -0.94 -34.94
N PHE A 645 -27.64 -0.07 -34.72
CA PHE A 645 -27.42 1.38 -34.71
C PHE A 645 -26.53 1.82 -33.55
N VAL A 646 -26.70 1.23 -32.35
CA VAL A 646 -25.83 1.50 -31.21
C VAL A 646 -24.41 0.99 -31.43
N LEU A 647 -24.26 -0.24 -31.95
CA LEU A 647 -22.94 -0.77 -32.34
C LEU A 647 -22.21 0.19 -33.27
N PHE A 648 -22.89 0.74 -34.29
CA PHE A 648 -22.28 1.66 -35.24
C PHE A 648 -21.81 2.98 -34.58
N ILE A 649 -22.55 3.48 -33.57
CA ILE A 649 -22.17 4.68 -32.82
C ILE A 649 -21.03 4.40 -31.84
N SER A 650 -21.01 3.24 -31.19
CA SER A 650 -19.97 2.88 -30.20
C SER A 650 -18.57 2.69 -30.79
N PHE A 651 -18.46 2.49 -32.11
CA PHE A 651 -17.18 2.37 -32.83
C PHE A 651 -16.72 3.66 -33.52
N LEU A 652 -17.53 4.73 -33.49
CA LEU A 652 -17.17 6.09 -33.91
C LEU A 652 -16.63 6.88 -32.71
#